data_AF-A0A2D1TX09-F1
#
_entry.id   AF-A0A2D1TX09-F1
#
_cell.length_a   1.000
_cell.length_b   1.000
_cell.length_c   1.000
_cell.angle_alpha   90.00
_cell.angle_beta   90.00
_cell.angle_gamma   90.00
#
_symmetry.space_group_name_H-M   'P 1'
#
loop_
_entity.id
_entity.type
_entity.pdbx_description
1 polymer ?
#
loop_
_entity_poly.entity_id
_entity_poly.type
_entity_poly.pdbx_seq_one_letter_code
_entity_poly.pdbx_strand_id
1 'polypeptide(L)'
;MDIVDGNKLIRLDTFDTAVAVDPSAEDDAKRRFMTLILQTAHRNNGNIGHVLRATNTSGEVFAVKLLKDNAILSGQAPDRSAEQSAAHLANTAALFEEYRHLCTVSHLRGFPRVYGYGSCEDDPLILMEWVEGTSLKQALPLLPHDASGGLTTQMVAAVGNAVLRALLMTQGLVNPVIHRDLSPANIMFRTTSRTLEQQIADCSFDPCLIDMGSATMALGDDTITRRADIWRFATPAYAAPEMLTQDIEGITALRRSPAIDVYALSSILYQLYSGRKPFDVESTGAAATGSFYLIKTKTKPAPLEPRCEGDKALVQIIMKGISVEQGDRPTEQQMLEVLSTYLPAAESEDREGAGDEAAIDIDSGTHLKVDVADERAREILEQARHDAMTRRRFVIGGVVAAVAGLGVIGAATHGFGIPDYLDGIRGSLDDYTWAQLQEISLKIKAAETRSEAREIAKRYHLLDADGHIPYPCTKRVKLANGLQVGAQLVGIRHDELLDGTGKAGLTFMFDAGIAERNAAAEPPSAGWADCELREWLDGDGLKLLPNELRALIKSVKKVSNNVGAANSASCLSELPATLWLPAMVELCGTQPPDSFAEGFHYLADIYNGEGKEYQLFRELKVSPYTTNETLVRQWKGKDACWWERTVSPDTSESEGTLYMNRVGHDGDVFTYATPAEKPNKLTCVIPGFCI
;
A
#
# COMPACT_ATOMS: atom_id res chain seq x y z
N MET A 1 0.96 22.67 -37.92
CA MET A 1 -0.50 22.47 -38.06
C MET A 1 -1.02 22.40 -36.65
N ASP A 2 -1.68 23.48 -36.22
CA ASP A 2 -2.26 23.63 -34.89
C ASP A 2 -3.37 22.59 -34.69
N ILE A 3 -3.22 21.73 -33.68
CA ILE A 3 -4.33 20.88 -33.21
C ILE A 3 -5.10 21.72 -32.19
N VAL A 4 -6.08 22.47 -32.68
CA VAL A 4 -7.07 23.15 -31.85
C VAL A 4 -8.09 22.11 -31.36
N ASP A 5 -8.17 22.00 -30.04
CA ASP A 5 -9.29 21.57 -29.18
C ASP A 5 -10.26 20.51 -29.71
N GLY A 6 -10.06 19.28 -29.23
CA GLY A 6 -11.03 18.19 -29.37
C GLY A 6 -11.29 17.50 -28.03
N ASN A 7 -12.55 17.15 -27.78
CA ASN A 7 -12.90 16.20 -26.73
C ASN A 7 -12.32 14.82 -27.11
N LYS A 8 -11.54 14.19 -26.23
CA LYS A 8 -10.99 12.84 -26.45
C LYS A 8 -11.78 11.82 -25.62
N LEU A 9 -12.43 10.88 -26.29
CA LEU A 9 -13.04 9.72 -25.62
C LEU A 9 -11.92 8.74 -25.21
N ILE A 10 -11.88 8.39 -23.94
CA ILE A 10 -10.99 7.38 -23.38
C ILE A 10 -11.80 6.29 -22.69
N ARG A 11 -11.25 5.08 -22.69
CA ARG A 11 -11.74 3.95 -21.91
C ARG A 11 -10.59 3.48 -21.04
N LEU A 12 -10.85 3.35 -19.74
CA LEU A 12 -9.84 2.88 -18.80
C LEU A 12 -9.56 1.39 -19.01
N ASP A 13 -8.28 1.02 -18.95
CA ASP A 13 -7.82 -0.37 -18.97
C ASP A 13 -7.99 -0.99 -17.58
N THR A 14 -7.67 -0.20 -16.54
CA THR A 14 -7.92 -0.54 -15.15
C THR A 14 -8.56 0.61 -14.38
N PHE A 15 -9.35 0.29 -13.36
CA PHE A 15 -9.84 1.27 -12.41
C PHE A 15 -10.08 0.62 -11.05
N ASP A 16 -9.54 1.24 -10.00
CA ASP A 16 -9.70 0.90 -8.60
C ASP A 16 -10.43 2.06 -7.90
N THR A 17 -11.63 1.79 -7.39
CA THR A 17 -12.48 2.80 -6.76
C THR A 17 -11.93 3.20 -5.39
N ALA A 18 -11.97 4.50 -5.08
CA ALA A 18 -11.50 5.01 -3.78
C ALA A 18 -12.39 4.61 -2.59
N VAL A 19 -13.64 4.23 -2.85
CA VAL A 19 -14.61 3.77 -1.85
C VAL A 19 -15.15 2.41 -2.30
N ALA A 20 -15.39 1.52 -1.33
CA ALA A 20 -15.98 0.21 -1.59
C ALA A 20 -17.33 0.34 -2.33
N VAL A 21 -17.50 -0.45 -3.38
CA VAL A 21 -18.73 -0.48 -4.17
C VAL A 21 -19.52 -1.73 -3.80
N ASP A 22 -20.82 -1.58 -3.55
CA ASP A 22 -21.71 -2.72 -3.38
C ASP A 22 -21.66 -3.58 -4.65
N PRO A 23 -21.47 -4.92 -4.57
CA PRO A 23 -21.45 -5.80 -5.73
C PRO A 23 -22.66 -5.64 -6.67
N SER A 24 -23.84 -5.25 -6.14
CA SER A 24 -25.04 -4.99 -6.93
C SER A 24 -24.99 -3.70 -7.77
N ALA A 25 -24.06 -2.78 -7.46
CA ALA A 25 -23.85 -1.50 -8.13
C ALA A 25 -22.59 -1.48 -9.02
N GLU A 26 -21.92 -2.63 -9.20
CA GLU A 26 -20.69 -2.78 -9.99
C GLU A 26 -20.85 -2.28 -11.44
N ASP A 27 -21.93 -2.67 -12.12
CA ASP A 27 -22.18 -2.27 -13.51
C ASP A 27 -22.41 -0.76 -13.65
N ASP A 28 -23.05 -0.15 -12.66
CA ASP A 28 -23.29 1.29 -12.65
C ASP A 28 -22.00 2.06 -12.35
N ALA A 29 -21.14 1.55 -11.45
CA ALA A 29 -19.80 2.10 -11.22
C ALA A 29 -18.92 2.00 -12.48
N LYS A 30 -18.96 0.86 -13.19
CA LYS A 30 -18.29 0.69 -14.49
C LYS A 30 -18.76 1.73 -15.50
N ARG A 31 -20.09 1.89 -15.68
CA ARG A 31 -20.66 2.89 -16.60
C ARG A 31 -20.28 4.32 -16.23
N ARG A 32 -20.21 4.61 -14.93
CA ARG A 32 -19.94 5.94 -14.40
C ARG A 32 -18.49 6.36 -14.54
N PHE A 33 -17.52 5.45 -14.35
CA PHE A 33 -16.10 5.80 -14.24
C PHE A 33 -15.18 5.28 -15.36
N MET A 34 -15.55 4.20 -16.07
CA MET A 34 -14.63 3.54 -17.02
C MET A 34 -14.55 4.22 -18.39
N THR A 35 -15.56 5.01 -18.77
CA THR A 35 -15.62 5.68 -20.09
C THR A 35 -15.76 7.18 -19.88
N LEU A 36 -14.73 7.93 -20.26
CA LEU A 36 -14.61 9.35 -19.99
C LEU A 36 -14.34 10.13 -21.28
N ILE A 37 -14.93 11.31 -21.38
CA ILE A 37 -14.70 12.28 -22.45
C ILE A 37 -13.83 13.39 -21.87
N LEU A 38 -12.53 13.36 -22.17
CA LEU A 38 -11.57 14.37 -21.74
C LEU A 38 -11.73 15.66 -22.56
N GLN A 39 -11.83 16.80 -21.89
CA GLN A 39 -11.96 18.11 -22.53
C GLN A 39 -10.59 18.81 -22.54
N THR A 40 -9.82 18.59 -23.60
CA THR A 40 -8.43 19.05 -23.72
C THR A 40 -8.25 20.58 -23.65
N ALA A 41 -9.29 21.34 -24.02
CA ALA A 41 -9.36 22.80 -23.89
C ALA A 41 -9.29 23.30 -22.44
N HIS A 42 -9.73 22.49 -21.48
CA HIS A 42 -9.79 22.84 -20.05
C HIS A 42 -8.67 22.13 -19.28
N ARG A 43 -7.42 22.40 -19.69
CA ARG A 43 -6.21 21.81 -19.13
C ARG A 43 -5.53 22.78 -18.17
N ASN A 44 -5.25 22.32 -16.96
CA ASN A 44 -4.34 22.99 -16.04
C ASN A 44 -3.01 22.22 -15.96
N ASN A 45 -1.90 22.95 -15.91
CA ASN A 45 -0.56 22.36 -15.84
C ASN A 45 -0.09 22.35 -14.38
N GLY A 46 -0.05 21.18 -13.77
CA GLY A 46 0.57 20.97 -12.46
C GLY A 46 2.07 20.65 -12.56
N ASN A 47 2.70 20.40 -11.41
CA ASN A 47 4.12 20.06 -11.35
C ASN A 47 4.43 18.70 -11.97
N ILE A 48 3.67 17.67 -11.60
CA ILE A 48 3.88 16.29 -12.04
C ILE A 48 2.97 15.94 -13.25
N GLY A 49 1.93 16.74 -13.52
CA GLY A 49 0.87 16.30 -14.42
C GLY A 49 -0.10 17.32 -15.04
N HIS A 50 -0.87 16.76 -15.97
CA HIS A 50 -2.20 17.09 -16.49
C HIS A 50 -3.28 17.19 -15.42
N VAL A 51 -4.03 18.28 -15.25
CA VAL A 51 -5.41 18.16 -14.73
C VAL A 51 -6.37 18.60 -15.83
N LEU A 52 -7.27 17.69 -16.23
CA LEU A 52 -8.23 17.90 -17.31
C LEU A 52 -9.65 17.77 -16.77
N ARG A 53 -10.55 18.62 -17.25
CA ARG A 53 -11.99 18.40 -17.09
C ARG A 53 -12.41 17.20 -17.94
N ALA A 54 -13.22 16.32 -17.38
CA ALA A 54 -13.75 15.14 -18.05
C ALA A 54 -15.25 15.00 -17.79
N THR A 55 -15.97 14.31 -18.68
CA THR A 55 -17.36 13.92 -18.44
C THR A 55 -17.59 12.46 -18.74
N ASN A 56 -18.42 11.76 -17.97
CA ASN A 56 -18.89 10.44 -18.38
C ASN A 56 -20.02 10.54 -19.41
N THR A 57 -20.53 9.38 -19.86
CA THR A 57 -21.62 9.29 -20.84
C THR A 57 -22.96 9.84 -20.36
N SER A 58 -23.13 10.00 -19.04
CA SER A 58 -24.32 10.60 -18.42
C SER A 58 -24.19 12.11 -18.23
N GLY A 59 -23.04 12.71 -18.58
CA GLY A 59 -22.78 14.14 -18.44
C GLY A 59 -22.28 14.57 -17.06
N GLU A 60 -22.01 13.62 -16.15
CA GLU A 60 -21.37 13.93 -14.87
C GLU A 60 -19.93 14.39 -15.09
N VAL A 61 -19.50 15.37 -14.30
CA VAL A 61 -18.23 16.08 -14.49
C VAL A 61 -17.19 15.62 -13.48
N PHE A 62 -15.96 15.39 -13.97
CA PHE A 62 -14.81 14.93 -13.21
C PHE A 62 -13.56 15.72 -13.53
N ALA A 63 -12.58 15.68 -12.65
CA ALA A 63 -11.20 16.02 -12.94
C ALA A 63 -10.38 14.75 -13.12
N VAL A 64 -9.57 14.70 -14.17
CA VAL A 64 -8.63 13.60 -14.44
C VAL A 64 -7.22 14.15 -14.31
N LYS A 65 -6.44 13.62 -13.35
CA LYS A 65 -5.01 13.93 -13.23
C LYS A 65 -4.19 12.90 -14.00
N LEU A 66 -3.39 13.35 -14.96
CA LEU A 66 -2.50 12.54 -15.81
C LEU A 66 -1.05 12.98 -15.64
N LEU A 67 -0.06 12.14 -15.95
CA LEU A 67 1.35 12.57 -16.02
C LEU A 67 1.61 13.53 -17.18
N LYS A 68 2.69 14.32 -17.13
CA LYS A 68 3.02 15.28 -18.20
C LYS A 68 3.33 14.62 -19.54
N ASP A 69 3.98 13.47 -19.49
CA ASP A 69 4.48 12.72 -20.63
C ASP A 69 3.58 11.52 -20.98
N ASN A 70 2.27 11.64 -20.73
CA ASN A 70 1.28 10.61 -21.02
C ASN A 70 1.01 10.43 -22.53
N ALA A 71 0.77 9.19 -22.95
CA ALA A 71 0.36 8.75 -24.27
C ALA A 71 -1.04 9.23 -24.65
N ILE A 72 -1.92 9.41 -23.66
CA ILE A 72 -3.33 9.78 -23.86
C ILE A 72 -3.44 11.13 -24.59
N LEU A 73 -2.60 12.10 -24.29
CA LEU A 73 -2.63 13.42 -24.96
C LEU A 73 -1.75 13.47 -26.20
N SER A 74 -0.68 12.68 -26.29
CA SER A 74 0.21 12.67 -27.45
C SER A 74 -0.35 11.86 -28.63
N GLY A 75 -1.25 10.90 -28.37
CA GLY A 75 -1.83 10.01 -29.38
C GLY A 75 -0.84 9.01 -29.99
N GLN A 76 0.37 8.91 -29.42
CA GLN A 76 1.42 7.99 -29.81
C GLN A 76 2.08 7.45 -28.55
N ALA A 77 2.44 6.16 -28.56
CA ALA A 77 3.28 5.58 -27.51
C ALA A 77 4.57 6.42 -27.42
N PRO A 78 4.86 7.04 -26.26
CA PRO A 78 6.04 7.89 -26.13
C PRO A 78 7.31 7.04 -26.27
N ASP A 79 8.18 7.42 -27.22
CA ASP A 79 9.51 6.84 -27.38
C ASP A 79 10.43 7.39 -26.27
N ARG A 80 10.44 6.69 -25.12
CA ARG A 80 11.19 7.10 -23.93
C ARG A 80 12.60 6.50 -23.95
N SER A 81 13.62 7.34 -23.81
CA SER A 81 14.96 6.87 -23.44
C SER A 81 14.93 6.19 -22.06
N ALA A 82 15.96 5.42 -21.72
CA ALA A 82 16.05 4.78 -20.39
C ALA A 82 15.92 5.78 -19.23
N GLU A 83 16.50 6.97 -19.37
CA GLU A 83 16.40 8.07 -18.38
C GLU A 83 14.98 8.63 -18.29
N GLN A 84 14.30 8.79 -19.43
CA GLN A 84 12.92 9.26 -19.50
C GLN A 84 11.95 8.23 -18.92
N SER A 85 12.17 6.94 -19.17
CA SER A 85 11.40 5.85 -18.57
C SER A 85 11.56 5.82 -17.04
N ALA A 86 12.78 5.99 -16.52
CA ALA A 86 13.01 6.08 -15.08
C ALA A 86 12.31 7.30 -14.45
N ALA A 87 12.36 8.46 -15.10
CA ALA A 87 11.65 9.66 -14.66
C ALA A 87 10.12 9.47 -14.70
N HIS A 88 9.61 8.82 -15.73
CA HIS A 88 8.20 8.49 -15.87
C HIS A 88 7.73 7.57 -14.73
N LEU A 89 8.46 6.49 -14.44
CA LEU A 89 8.18 5.58 -13.31
C LEU A 89 8.16 6.33 -11.97
N ALA A 90 9.13 7.21 -11.73
CA ALA A 90 9.18 8.04 -10.52
C ALA A 90 7.96 8.97 -10.40
N ASN A 91 7.54 9.57 -11.51
CA ASN A 91 6.35 10.41 -11.56
C ASN A 91 5.05 9.60 -11.34
N THR A 92 4.99 8.36 -11.82
CA THR A 92 3.86 7.45 -11.57
C THR A 92 3.72 7.12 -10.09
N ALA A 93 4.81 6.74 -9.41
CA ALA A 93 4.74 6.52 -7.96
C ALA A 93 4.37 7.79 -7.20
N ALA A 94 4.89 8.94 -7.64
CA ALA A 94 4.51 10.22 -7.06
C ALA A 94 3.00 10.48 -7.21
N LEU A 95 2.42 10.18 -8.39
CA LEU A 95 0.97 10.29 -8.62
C LEU A 95 0.17 9.31 -7.75
N PHE A 96 0.67 8.09 -7.53
CA PHE A 96 0.00 7.13 -6.64
C PHE A 96 0.03 7.56 -5.17
N GLU A 97 1.16 8.08 -4.68
CA GLU A 97 1.21 8.66 -3.33
C GLU A 97 0.27 9.86 -3.19
N GLU A 98 0.13 10.68 -4.23
CA GLU A 98 -0.88 11.74 -4.23
C GLU A 98 -2.30 11.18 -4.13
N TYR A 99 -2.62 10.10 -4.87
CA TYR A 99 -3.89 9.40 -4.75
C TYR A 99 -4.15 8.92 -3.31
N ARG A 100 -3.15 8.32 -2.64
CA ARG A 100 -3.27 7.88 -1.24
C ARG A 100 -3.60 9.04 -0.30
N HIS A 101 -2.87 10.16 -0.39
CA HIS A 101 -3.15 11.34 0.43
C HIS A 101 -4.54 11.91 0.17
N LEU A 102 -4.94 11.94 -1.10
CA LEU A 102 -6.26 12.39 -1.53
C LEU A 102 -7.38 11.49 -0.96
N CYS A 103 -7.22 10.17 -0.96
CA CYS A 103 -8.19 9.25 -0.34
C CYS A 103 -8.36 9.54 1.15
N THR A 104 -7.27 9.79 1.88
CA THR A 104 -7.30 10.10 3.31
C THR A 104 -8.15 11.34 3.63
N VAL A 105 -8.10 12.38 2.78
CA VAL A 105 -8.82 13.64 3.02
C VAL A 105 -10.13 13.76 2.24
N SER A 106 -10.45 12.81 1.35
CA SER A 106 -11.56 12.91 0.38
C SER A 106 -12.95 13.11 1.03
N HIS A 107 -13.12 12.73 2.28
CA HIS A 107 -14.37 12.87 3.03
C HIS A 107 -14.43 14.16 3.86
N LEU A 108 -13.28 14.84 4.04
CA LEU A 108 -13.19 16.05 4.84
C LEU A 108 -13.66 17.26 4.03
N ARG A 109 -14.39 18.16 4.70
CA ARG A 109 -14.70 19.46 4.14
C ARG A 109 -13.40 20.23 3.91
N GLY A 110 -13.29 20.89 2.76
CA GLY A 110 -12.08 21.63 2.39
C GLY A 110 -11.17 20.91 1.40
N PHE A 111 -11.53 19.70 0.98
CA PHE A 111 -10.75 18.89 0.04
C PHE A 111 -11.63 18.35 -1.11
N PRO A 112 -11.04 17.96 -2.25
CA PRO A 112 -11.78 17.35 -3.35
C PRO A 112 -12.14 15.90 -3.04
N ARG A 113 -13.32 15.44 -3.49
CA ARG A 113 -13.64 14.01 -3.47
C ARG A 113 -12.79 13.24 -4.48
N VAL A 114 -12.43 12.00 -4.16
CA VAL A 114 -11.70 11.12 -5.06
C VAL A 114 -12.55 9.90 -5.37
N TYR A 115 -12.58 9.53 -6.64
CA TYR A 115 -13.41 8.45 -7.15
C TYR A 115 -12.60 7.18 -7.39
N GLY A 116 -11.32 7.30 -7.75
CA GLY A 116 -10.45 6.15 -7.91
C GLY A 116 -9.15 6.44 -8.65
N TYR A 117 -8.36 5.39 -8.80
CA TYR A 117 -7.09 5.35 -9.52
C TYR A 117 -7.20 4.36 -10.66
N GLY A 118 -6.74 4.72 -11.86
CA GLY A 118 -6.85 3.84 -13.02
C GLY A 118 -5.68 3.97 -13.97
N SER A 119 -5.75 3.25 -15.07
CA SER A 119 -4.82 3.36 -16.18
C SER A 119 -5.55 3.42 -17.52
N CYS A 120 -4.94 4.08 -18.49
CA CYS A 120 -5.39 4.11 -19.88
C CYS A 120 -4.15 4.21 -20.78
N GLU A 121 -4.01 3.32 -21.76
CA GLU A 121 -2.83 3.22 -22.63
C GLU A 121 -1.53 3.05 -21.80
N ASP A 122 -1.59 2.23 -20.74
CA ASP A 122 -0.52 1.99 -19.76
C ASP A 122 -0.09 3.20 -18.90
N ASP A 123 -0.69 4.38 -19.10
CA ASP A 123 -0.44 5.56 -18.26
C ASP A 123 -1.42 5.66 -17.08
N PRO A 124 -0.92 5.97 -15.87
CA PRO A 124 -1.75 6.09 -14.68
C PRO A 124 -2.57 7.39 -14.66
N LEU A 125 -3.70 7.34 -13.96
CA LEU A 125 -4.53 8.51 -13.72
C LEU A 125 -5.27 8.47 -12.39
N ILE A 126 -5.55 9.67 -11.87
CA ILE A 126 -6.46 9.87 -10.72
C ILE A 126 -7.77 10.44 -11.26
N LEU A 127 -8.88 9.80 -10.93
CA LEU A 127 -10.22 10.33 -11.15
C LEU A 127 -10.73 10.97 -9.85
N MET A 128 -10.98 12.27 -9.89
CA MET A 128 -11.39 13.04 -8.72
C MET A 128 -12.44 14.09 -9.09
N GLU A 129 -12.93 14.78 -8.08
CA GLU A 129 -13.90 15.87 -8.22
C GLU A 129 -13.36 17.00 -9.09
N TRP A 130 -14.15 17.42 -10.07
CA TRP A 130 -13.94 18.74 -10.68
C TRP A 130 -14.47 19.82 -9.76
N VAL A 131 -13.57 20.54 -9.11
CA VAL A 131 -13.91 21.63 -8.21
C VAL A 131 -14.36 22.83 -9.04
N GLU A 132 -15.67 23.00 -9.20
CA GLU A 132 -16.24 24.20 -9.81
C GLU A 132 -16.00 25.40 -8.86
N GLY A 133 -15.15 26.32 -9.27
CA GLY A 133 -14.69 27.41 -8.42
C GLY A 133 -13.65 28.33 -9.04
N THR A 134 -13.19 29.30 -8.25
CA THR A 134 -12.16 30.28 -8.63
C THR A 134 -10.97 30.12 -7.69
N SER A 135 -9.75 29.96 -8.22
CA SER A 135 -8.55 29.94 -7.37
C SER A 135 -8.33 31.29 -6.67
N LEU A 136 -7.74 31.32 -5.48
CA LEU A 136 -7.39 32.55 -4.77
C LEU A 136 -6.51 33.45 -5.65
N LYS A 137 -5.61 32.86 -6.46
CA LYS A 137 -4.81 33.59 -7.45
C LYS A 137 -5.67 34.37 -8.46
N GLN A 138 -6.76 33.76 -8.95
CA GLN A 138 -7.69 34.38 -9.90
C GLN A 138 -8.67 35.31 -9.20
N ALA A 139 -9.07 35.00 -7.97
CA ALA A 139 -9.97 35.82 -7.16
C ALA A 139 -9.30 37.11 -6.68
N LEU A 140 -7.98 37.11 -6.49
CA LEU A 140 -7.24 38.21 -5.87
C LEU A 140 -7.59 39.60 -6.44
N PRO A 141 -7.64 39.83 -7.77
CA PRO A 141 -8.01 41.14 -8.33
C PRO A 141 -9.47 41.56 -8.07
N LEU A 142 -10.34 40.60 -7.77
CA LEU A 142 -11.77 40.80 -7.52
C LEU A 142 -12.07 41.06 -6.04
N LEU A 143 -11.14 40.70 -5.14
CA LEU A 143 -11.30 40.89 -3.71
C LEU A 143 -11.19 42.39 -3.35
N PRO A 144 -11.88 42.88 -2.31
CA PRO A 144 -11.80 44.27 -1.88
C PRO A 144 -10.38 44.66 -1.45
N HIS A 145 -9.80 45.64 -2.16
CA HIS A 145 -8.49 46.21 -1.87
C HIS A 145 -8.61 47.46 -0.98
N ASP A 146 -7.62 47.62 -0.12
CA ASP A 146 -7.34 48.84 0.62
C ASP A 146 -6.59 49.86 -0.27
N ALA A 147 -6.58 51.14 0.14
CA ALA A 147 -5.84 52.20 -0.54
C ALA A 147 -4.33 51.92 -0.65
N SER A 148 -3.75 51.10 0.23
CA SER A 148 -2.34 50.71 0.16
C SER A 148 -2.01 49.66 -0.91
N GLY A 149 -3.01 49.17 -1.66
CA GLY A 149 -2.85 48.20 -2.75
C GLY A 149 -2.85 46.72 -2.33
N GLY A 150 -2.96 46.40 -1.04
CA GLY A 150 -3.27 45.05 -0.57
C GLY A 150 -4.78 44.89 -0.30
N LEU A 151 -5.22 43.70 0.09
CA LEU A 151 -6.61 43.46 0.49
C LEU A 151 -6.94 44.16 1.81
N THR A 152 -8.23 44.41 2.04
CA THR A 152 -8.73 44.88 3.34
C THR A 152 -8.45 43.87 4.45
N THR A 153 -8.24 44.35 5.68
CA THR A 153 -7.94 43.51 6.87
C THR A 153 -8.95 42.39 7.07
N GLN A 154 -10.24 42.71 6.95
CA GLN A 154 -11.34 41.74 7.06
C GLN A 154 -11.24 40.63 6.01
N MET A 155 -10.87 40.98 4.77
CA MET A 155 -10.74 40.02 3.68
C MET A 155 -9.52 39.10 3.85
N VAL A 156 -8.39 39.64 4.30
CA VAL A 156 -7.20 38.84 4.66
C VAL A 156 -7.56 37.83 5.75
N ALA A 157 -8.26 38.29 6.80
CA ALA A 157 -8.69 37.44 7.89
C ALA A 157 -9.71 36.38 7.44
N ALA A 158 -10.67 36.73 6.58
CA ALA A 158 -11.69 35.81 6.08
C ALA A 158 -11.09 34.66 5.27
N VAL A 159 -10.16 34.97 4.36
CA VAL A 159 -9.45 33.96 3.58
C VAL A 159 -8.61 33.06 4.48
N GLY A 160 -7.82 33.64 5.40
CA GLY A 160 -6.99 32.87 6.31
C GLY A 160 -7.79 31.98 7.27
N ASN A 161 -8.91 32.49 7.78
CA ASN A 161 -9.82 31.74 8.65
C ASN A 161 -10.39 30.51 7.93
N ALA A 162 -10.88 30.70 6.70
CA ALA A 162 -11.45 29.62 5.93
C ALA A 162 -10.43 28.52 5.63
N VAL A 163 -9.21 28.89 5.23
CA VAL A 163 -8.13 27.91 4.95
C VAL A 163 -7.69 27.19 6.22
N LEU A 164 -7.52 27.89 7.35
CA LEU A 164 -7.19 27.26 8.63
C LEU A 164 -8.24 26.27 9.07
N ARG A 165 -9.53 26.57 8.89
CA ARG A 165 -10.61 25.62 9.20
C ARG A 165 -10.49 24.34 8.38
N ALA A 166 -10.17 24.43 7.09
CA ALA A 166 -9.91 23.26 6.26
C ALA A 166 -8.69 22.45 6.73
N LEU A 167 -7.59 23.12 7.07
CA LEU A 167 -6.39 22.45 7.61
C LEU A 167 -6.66 21.78 8.97
N LEU A 168 -7.42 22.41 9.85
CA LEU A 168 -7.78 21.85 11.15
C LEU A 168 -8.64 20.58 11.04
N MET A 169 -9.40 20.40 9.96
CA MET A 169 -10.13 19.15 9.72
C MET A 169 -9.19 17.94 9.61
N THR A 170 -7.96 18.13 9.11
CA THR A 170 -7.00 17.02 8.98
C THR A 170 -6.42 16.59 10.33
N GLN A 171 -6.48 17.45 11.36
CA GLN A 171 -6.01 17.14 12.71
C GLN A 171 -6.91 16.13 13.43
N GLY A 172 -8.16 15.96 13.00
CA GLY A 172 -9.07 14.94 13.52
C GLY A 172 -8.75 13.52 13.02
N LEU A 173 -7.88 13.38 12.01
CA LEU A 173 -7.47 12.08 11.49
C LEU A 173 -6.48 11.41 12.45
N VAL A 174 -6.52 10.06 12.48
CA VAL A 174 -5.55 9.23 13.23
C VAL A 174 -4.11 9.62 12.92
N ASN A 175 -3.88 10.08 11.69
CA ASN A 175 -2.62 10.61 11.25
C ASN A 175 -2.87 11.88 10.42
N PRO A 176 -2.53 13.08 10.94
CA PRO A 176 -2.79 14.33 10.25
C PRO A 176 -2.04 14.44 8.91
N VAL A 177 -2.73 14.96 7.90
CA VAL A 177 -2.16 15.23 6.57
C VAL A 177 -1.67 16.66 6.51
N ILE A 178 -0.45 16.85 6.00
CA ILE A 178 0.22 18.14 5.79
C ILE A 178 0.36 18.36 4.29
N HIS A 179 -0.09 19.51 3.79
CA HIS A 179 -0.19 19.80 2.36
C HIS A 179 1.18 20.11 1.72
N ARG A 180 2.08 20.81 2.42
CA ARG A 180 3.47 21.17 2.02
C ARG A 180 3.65 22.05 0.76
N ASP A 181 2.59 22.32 -0.01
CA ASP A 181 2.64 23.18 -1.22
C ASP A 181 1.42 24.10 -1.32
N LEU A 182 1.02 24.69 -0.19
CA LEU A 182 0.00 25.73 -0.19
C LEU A 182 0.48 26.96 -0.97
N SER A 183 -0.36 27.41 -1.90
CA SER A 183 -0.16 28.62 -2.68
C SER A 183 -1.52 29.20 -3.08
N PRO A 184 -1.60 30.47 -3.55
CA PRO A 184 -2.86 31.02 -4.04
C PRO A 184 -3.46 30.26 -5.23
N ALA A 185 -2.66 29.49 -5.98
CA ALA A 185 -3.17 28.66 -7.07
C ALA A 185 -3.82 27.36 -6.57
N ASN A 186 -3.42 26.88 -5.39
CA ASN A 186 -3.85 25.62 -4.80
C ASN A 186 -5.00 25.78 -3.79
N ILE A 187 -5.50 27.00 -3.59
CA ILE A 187 -6.68 27.31 -2.79
C ILE A 187 -7.79 27.71 -3.77
N MET A 188 -8.79 26.86 -3.97
CA MET A 188 -9.97 27.18 -4.77
C MET A 188 -11.16 27.55 -3.88
N PHE A 189 -11.91 28.58 -4.24
CA PHE A 189 -13.21 28.85 -3.61
C PHE A 189 -14.31 28.22 -4.44
N ARG A 190 -15.04 27.27 -3.83
CA ARG A 190 -16.14 26.55 -4.48
C ARG A 190 -17.27 27.51 -4.80
N THR A 191 -17.81 27.46 -6.02
CA THR A 191 -18.90 28.35 -6.47
C THR A 191 -20.21 27.61 -6.75
N THR A 192 -20.27 26.32 -6.44
CA THR A 192 -21.46 25.48 -6.67
C THR A 192 -22.67 25.90 -5.84
N SER A 193 -22.44 26.34 -4.60
CA SER A 193 -23.52 26.71 -3.65
C SER A 193 -23.68 28.22 -3.47
N ARG A 194 -22.56 28.96 -3.45
CA ARG A 194 -22.52 30.42 -3.31
C ARG A 194 -21.54 31.00 -4.32
N THR A 195 -21.93 32.04 -5.06
CA THR A 195 -21.00 32.71 -5.99
C THR A 195 -19.85 33.35 -5.23
N LEU A 196 -18.75 33.67 -5.94
CA LEU A 196 -17.62 34.35 -5.31
C LEU A 196 -18.03 35.71 -4.73
N GLU A 197 -18.92 36.44 -5.39
CA GLU A 197 -19.45 37.73 -4.95
C GLU A 197 -20.21 37.61 -3.62
N GLN A 198 -21.02 36.54 -3.47
CA GLN A 198 -21.72 36.26 -2.21
C GLN A 198 -20.73 35.96 -1.08
N GLN A 199 -19.73 35.11 -1.34
CA GLN A 199 -18.69 34.78 -0.35
C GLN A 199 -17.87 36.02 0.07
N ILE A 200 -17.60 36.93 -0.86
CA ILE A 200 -16.95 38.22 -0.59
C ILE A 200 -17.84 39.10 0.28
N ALA A 201 -19.13 39.23 -0.06
CA ALA A 201 -20.07 40.06 0.70
C ALA A 201 -20.24 39.57 2.14
N ASP A 202 -20.30 38.25 2.32
CA ASP A 202 -20.47 37.62 3.63
C ASP A 202 -19.15 37.50 4.42
N CYS A 203 -18.00 37.80 3.79
CA CYS A 203 -16.67 37.51 4.34
C CYS A 203 -16.54 36.04 4.82
N SER A 204 -17.13 35.11 4.06
CA SER A 204 -17.24 33.70 4.39
C SER A 204 -16.96 32.85 3.15
N PHE A 205 -15.77 32.28 3.10
CA PHE A 205 -15.30 31.47 1.97
C PHE A 205 -15.53 29.98 2.18
N ASP A 206 -15.77 29.25 1.08
CA ASP A 206 -15.81 27.79 1.03
C ASP A 206 -14.58 27.26 0.26
N PRO A 207 -13.43 27.10 0.94
CA PRO A 207 -12.19 26.71 0.29
C PRO A 207 -12.18 25.22 -0.04
N CYS A 208 -11.42 24.88 -1.08
CA CYS A 208 -11.02 23.54 -1.44
C CYS A 208 -9.52 23.59 -1.72
N LEU A 209 -8.73 22.91 -0.89
CA LEU A 209 -7.29 22.76 -1.03
C LEU A 209 -7.03 21.66 -2.05
N ILE A 210 -6.30 21.98 -3.11
CA ILE A 210 -6.04 21.10 -4.25
C ILE A 210 -4.53 20.88 -4.44
N ASP A 211 -4.16 19.87 -5.23
CA ASP A 211 -2.77 19.48 -5.50
C ASP A 211 -2.05 18.92 -4.26
N MET A 212 -2.46 17.71 -3.87
CA MET A 212 -1.84 16.95 -2.76
C MET A 212 -0.55 16.25 -3.19
N GLY A 213 0.00 16.65 -4.34
CA GLY A 213 1.23 16.10 -4.88
C GLY A 213 2.40 16.24 -3.92
N SER A 214 2.46 17.25 -3.06
CA SER A 214 3.57 17.39 -2.09
C SER A 214 3.25 16.90 -0.68
N ALA A 215 2.05 16.38 -0.46
CA ALA A 215 1.54 16.09 0.87
C ALA A 215 2.30 14.97 1.59
N THR A 216 2.14 14.91 2.91
CA THR A 216 2.69 13.86 3.78
C THR A 216 1.82 13.63 4.99
N MET A 217 2.09 12.55 5.72
CA MET A 217 1.50 12.27 7.02
C MET A 217 2.43 12.74 8.16
N ALA A 218 1.86 13.22 9.26
CA ALA A 218 2.61 13.72 10.42
C ALA A 218 3.33 12.59 11.21
N LEU A 219 2.72 11.40 11.26
CA LEU A 219 3.23 10.20 11.96
C LEU A 219 3.52 9.08 10.95
N GLY A 220 4.57 8.27 11.15
CA GLY A 220 4.88 7.11 10.30
C GLY A 220 6.38 6.80 10.14
N ASP A 221 6.70 5.54 9.85
CA ASP A 221 8.07 5.04 9.68
C ASP A 221 8.69 5.43 8.33
N ASP A 222 10.03 5.58 8.32
CA ASP A 222 10.88 6.09 7.24
C ASP A 222 11.05 5.13 6.03
N THR A 223 10.14 4.20 5.81
CA THR A 223 10.41 3.03 4.96
C THR A 223 10.23 3.26 3.44
N ILE A 224 9.62 4.36 2.98
CA ILE A 224 9.28 4.49 1.54
C ILE A 224 9.85 5.72 0.83
N THR A 225 10.16 6.84 1.48
CA THR A 225 10.27 8.13 0.75
C THR A 225 11.57 8.90 0.86
N ARG A 226 12.72 8.25 1.09
CA ARG A 226 14.00 9.00 1.11
C ARG A 226 14.49 9.51 -0.25
N ARG A 227 13.87 9.18 -1.39
CA ARG A 227 14.20 9.80 -2.70
C ARG A 227 13.01 10.46 -3.40
N ALA A 228 11.78 10.00 -3.18
CA ALA A 228 10.58 10.62 -3.75
C ALA A 228 10.14 11.91 -3.03
N ASP A 229 10.37 12.02 -1.70
CA ASP A 229 10.14 13.27 -0.95
C ASP A 229 11.18 14.36 -1.29
N ILE A 230 12.26 14.00 -1.98
CA ILE A 230 13.43 14.87 -2.21
C ILE A 230 13.25 15.78 -3.44
N TRP A 231 12.35 15.44 -4.37
CA TRP A 231 12.24 16.10 -5.68
C TRP A 231 10.99 16.95 -5.91
N ARG A 232 10.14 17.13 -4.90
CA ARG A 232 8.90 17.91 -5.04
C ARG A 232 9.19 19.38 -4.77
N PHE A 233 9.36 20.13 -5.86
CA PHE A 233 9.61 21.57 -5.87
C PHE A 233 8.44 22.33 -5.23
N ALA A 234 8.47 22.48 -3.90
CA ALA A 234 7.55 23.37 -3.20
C ALA A 234 7.66 24.78 -3.82
N THR A 235 6.54 25.50 -3.92
CA THR A 235 6.52 26.85 -4.50
C THR A 235 7.42 27.79 -3.68
N PRO A 236 8.64 28.17 -4.16
CA PRO A 236 9.67 28.74 -3.27
C PRO A 236 9.26 30.08 -2.62
N ALA A 237 8.35 30.80 -3.27
CA ALA A 237 7.76 32.02 -2.73
C ALA A 237 7.08 31.82 -1.37
N TYR A 238 6.34 30.72 -1.19
CA TYR A 238 5.53 30.46 0.01
C TYR A 238 6.09 29.34 0.89
N ALA A 239 6.85 28.41 0.33
CA ALA A 239 7.38 27.25 1.04
C ALA A 239 8.23 27.61 2.27
N ALA A 240 8.09 26.86 3.36
CA ALA A 240 8.92 27.02 4.55
C ALA A 240 10.41 26.72 4.26
N PRO A 241 11.38 27.35 4.95
CA PRO A 241 12.81 27.15 4.68
C PRO A 241 13.24 25.68 4.67
N GLU A 242 12.77 24.87 5.62
CA GLU A 242 13.05 23.43 5.75
C GLU A 242 12.57 22.60 4.54
N MET A 243 11.62 23.11 3.73
CA MET A 243 11.21 22.49 2.47
C MET A 243 12.17 22.77 1.31
N LEU A 244 13.13 23.69 1.50
CA LEU A 244 14.02 24.22 0.45
C LEU A 244 15.50 23.82 0.63
N THR A 245 15.81 22.94 1.58
CA THR A 245 17.17 22.41 1.88
C THR A 245 17.11 20.89 2.05
N GLN A 246 18.23 20.19 1.80
CA GLN A 246 18.36 18.74 1.96
C GLN A 246 19.37 18.33 3.05
N ASP A 247 20.13 19.30 3.58
CA ASP A 247 21.41 19.07 4.27
C ASP A 247 21.40 19.61 5.70
N ILE A 248 20.24 19.57 6.37
CA ILE A 248 20.11 19.91 7.79
C ILE A 248 19.70 18.69 8.63
N GLU A 249 20.23 18.62 9.85
CA GLU A 249 19.94 17.54 10.79
C GLU A 249 18.45 17.54 11.19
N GLY A 250 17.85 16.36 11.29
CA GLY A 250 16.42 16.22 11.65
C GLY A 250 15.43 16.67 10.56
N ILE A 251 15.88 16.91 9.32
CA ILE A 251 15.04 17.42 8.22
C ILE A 251 13.76 16.62 7.98
N THR A 252 13.79 15.29 8.13
CA THR A 252 12.60 14.44 7.99
C THR A 252 11.51 14.82 8.99
N ALA A 253 11.86 14.98 10.26
CA ALA A 253 10.92 15.35 11.31
C ALA A 253 10.39 16.78 11.10
N LEU A 254 11.28 17.72 10.73
CA LEU A 254 10.89 19.10 10.42
C LEU A 254 9.89 19.14 9.27
N ARG A 255 10.10 18.33 8.21
CA ARG A 255 9.19 18.26 7.07
C ARG A 255 7.85 17.60 7.39
N ARG A 256 7.70 16.90 8.52
CA ARG A 256 6.42 16.31 8.99
C ARG A 256 5.69 17.21 9.99
N SER A 257 6.09 18.48 10.13
CA SER A 257 5.44 19.42 11.04
C SER A 257 4.30 20.18 10.35
N PRO A 258 3.10 20.27 10.96
CA PRO A 258 2.01 21.12 10.48
C PRO A 258 2.39 22.61 10.38
N ALA A 259 3.43 23.02 11.11
CA ALA A 259 4.01 24.36 11.05
C ALA A 259 4.51 24.78 9.65
N ILE A 260 4.65 23.84 8.71
CA ILE A 260 4.96 24.11 7.30
C ILE A 260 3.78 24.80 6.60
N ASP A 261 2.58 24.29 6.80
CA ASP A 261 1.37 24.85 6.17
C ASP A 261 1.00 26.19 6.83
N VAL A 262 1.26 26.35 8.13
CA VAL A 262 1.16 27.64 8.82
C VAL A 262 2.09 28.67 8.17
N TYR A 263 3.36 28.32 7.92
CA TYR A 263 4.31 29.22 7.27
C TYR A 263 3.86 29.62 5.87
N ALA A 264 3.40 28.65 5.08
CA ALA A 264 2.92 28.88 3.73
C ALA A 264 1.68 29.78 3.73
N LEU A 265 0.71 29.52 4.60
CA LEU A 265 -0.47 30.37 4.77
C LEU A 265 -0.09 31.77 5.24
N SER A 266 0.79 31.93 6.24
CA SER A 266 1.27 33.24 6.67
C SER A 266 1.97 34.00 5.55
N SER A 267 2.72 33.33 4.68
CA SER A 267 3.34 33.94 3.50
C SER A 267 2.29 34.42 2.49
N ILE A 268 1.18 33.66 2.33
CA ILE A 268 0.03 34.06 1.52
C ILE A 268 -0.66 35.27 2.15
N LEU A 269 -0.98 35.24 3.45
CA LEU A 269 -1.63 36.34 4.16
C LEU A 269 -0.78 37.62 4.15
N TYR A 270 0.54 37.49 4.26
CA TYR A 270 1.49 38.59 4.07
C TYR A 270 1.30 39.23 2.70
N GLN A 271 1.22 38.41 1.65
CA GLN A 271 1.01 38.91 0.28
C GLN A 271 -0.36 39.55 0.11
N LEU A 272 -1.41 38.93 0.64
CA LEU A 272 -2.76 39.50 0.59
C LEU A 272 -2.79 40.85 1.29
N TYR A 273 -2.16 40.99 2.46
CA TYR A 273 -2.15 42.23 3.22
C TYR A 273 -1.26 43.32 2.61
N SER A 274 -0.08 43.00 2.07
CA SER A 274 0.86 44.03 1.59
C SER A 274 0.86 44.25 0.08
N GLY A 275 0.22 43.35 -0.69
CA GLY A 275 0.34 43.27 -2.14
C GLY A 275 1.69 42.70 -2.63
N ARG A 276 2.60 42.32 -1.73
CA ARG A 276 3.97 41.87 -2.06
C ARG A 276 4.32 40.59 -1.30
N LYS A 277 5.18 39.74 -1.87
CA LYS A 277 5.65 38.51 -1.19
C LYS A 277 6.61 38.87 -0.03
N PRO A 278 6.71 38.05 1.04
CA PRO A 278 7.58 38.34 2.18
C PRO A 278 9.07 38.35 1.82
N PHE A 279 9.46 37.55 0.82
CA PHE A 279 10.79 37.51 0.24
C PHE A 279 10.68 37.69 -1.28
N ASP A 280 11.44 38.64 -1.81
CA ASP A 280 11.49 38.88 -3.25
C ASP A 280 12.50 37.94 -3.92
N VAL A 281 12.13 36.66 -4.00
CA VAL A 281 12.98 35.59 -4.56
C VAL A 281 13.24 35.74 -6.08
N GLU A 282 12.45 36.56 -6.76
CA GLU A 282 12.56 36.82 -8.21
C GLU A 282 13.48 38.02 -8.50
N SER A 283 13.42 39.10 -7.70
CA SER A 283 14.24 40.31 -7.90
C SER A 283 15.57 40.30 -7.16
N THR A 284 15.76 39.50 -6.11
CA THR A 284 17.03 39.47 -5.33
C THR A 284 18.17 38.70 -6.00
N GLY A 285 17.98 38.23 -7.23
CA GLY A 285 19.01 37.50 -7.97
C GLY A 285 19.34 36.18 -7.27
N ALA A 286 18.52 35.16 -7.50
CA ALA A 286 18.89 33.77 -7.20
C ALA A 286 20.28 33.41 -7.79
N ALA A 287 20.75 34.16 -8.80
CA ALA A 287 22.10 34.11 -9.36
C ALA A 287 23.24 34.49 -8.38
N ALA A 288 23.00 35.27 -7.31
CA ALA A 288 24.04 35.72 -6.38
C ALA A 288 24.21 34.80 -5.15
N THR A 289 23.15 34.14 -4.68
CA THR A 289 23.18 33.24 -3.50
C THR A 289 22.95 31.77 -3.86
N GLY A 290 22.35 31.46 -5.02
CA GLY A 290 22.12 30.10 -5.51
C GLY A 290 21.10 29.25 -4.72
N SER A 291 20.53 29.74 -3.61
CA SER A 291 19.69 28.94 -2.70
C SER A 291 18.54 29.74 -2.08
N PHE A 292 17.29 29.31 -2.32
CA PHE A 292 16.10 29.90 -1.69
C PHE A 292 16.07 29.72 -0.17
N TYR A 293 16.64 28.61 0.33
CA TYR A 293 16.80 28.39 1.77
C TYR A 293 17.67 29.48 2.42
N LEU A 294 18.80 29.83 1.79
CA LEU A 294 19.69 30.88 2.32
C LEU A 294 19.03 32.25 2.29
N ILE A 295 18.22 32.56 1.26
CA ILE A 295 17.44 33.81 1.24
C ILE A 295 16.54 33.87 2.48
N LYS A 296 15.76 32.82 2.76
CA LYS A 296 14.81 32.83 3.87
C LYS A 296 15.45 32.74 5.26
N THR A 297 16.65 32.19 5.39
CA THR A 297 17.34 32.02 6.67
C THR A 297 18.37 33.10 6.99
N LYS A 298 18.92 33.79 5.97
CA LYS A 298 19.96 34.81 6.14
C LYS A 298 19.45 36.23 5.92
N THR A 299 18.28 36.40 5.30
CA THR A 299 17.63 37.71 5.16
C THR A 299 16.38 37.77 6.02
N LYS A 300 16.04 38.97 6.51
CA LYS A 300 14.77 39.18 7.21
C LYS A 300 13.69 39.51 6.16
N PRO A 301 12.47 38.98 6.31
CA PRO A 301 11.36 39.45 5.48
C PRO A 301 11.13 40.94 5.72
N ALA A 302 10.65 41.66 4.71
CA ALA A 302 10.30 43.06 4.89
C ALA A 302 9.21 43.17 5.98
N PRO A 303 9.37 44.03 7.00
CA PRO A 303 8.38 44.13 8.06
C PRO A 303 7.04 44.63 7.51
N LEU A 304 5.95 44.03 7.97
CA LEU A 304 4.62 44.58 7.76
C LEU A 304 4.36 45.67 8.79
N GLU A 305 3.95 46.84 8.31
CA GLU A 305 3.46 47.92 9.17
C GLU A 305 1.92 47.86 9.25
N PRO A 306 1.32 47.86 10.45
CA PRO A 306 -0.12 47.99 10.62
C PRO A 306 -0.62 49.28 9.96
N ARG A 307 -1.68 49.21 9.13
CA ARG A 307 -2.26 50.42 8.50
C ARG A 307 -3.02 51.25 9.54
N CYS A 308 -3.59 50.58 10.54
CA CYS A 308 -4.20 51.20 11.71
C CYS A 308 -3.94 50.39 12.99
N GLU A 309 -4.35 50.93 14.15
CA GLU A 309 -4.21 50.25 15.46
C GLU A 309 -4.91 48.88 15.48
N GLY A 310 -6.05 48.77 14.79
CA GLY A 310 -6.84 47.54 14.71
C GLY A 310 -6.11 46.40 13.99
N ASP A 311 -5.15 46.70 13.09
CA ASP A 311 -4.44 45.67 12.32
C ASP A 311 -3.27 45.04 13.07
N LYS A 312 -2.90 45.56 14.25
CA LYS A 312 -1.70 45.13 14.99
C LYS A 312 -1.66 43.63 15.25
N ALA A 313 -2.76 43.05 15.73
CA ALA A 313 -2.80 41.62 16.04
C ALA A 313 -2.69 40.76 14.78
N LEU A 314 -3.38 41.14 13.69
CA LEU A 314 -3.27 40.48 12.38
C LEU A 314 -1.82 40.52 11.86
N VAL A 315 -1.20 41.70 11.85
CA VAL A 315 0.19 41.85 11.38
C VAL A 315 1.15 41.03 12.24
N GLN A 316 1.00 41.07 13.57
CA GLN A 316 1.84 40.30 14.49
C GLN A 316 1.73 38.80 14.26
N ILE A 317 0.53 38.26 14.09
CA ILE A 317 0.34 36.81 13.88
C ILE A 317 0.85 36.37 12.50
N ILE A 318 0.70 37.19 11.46
CA ILE A 318 1.27 36.94 10.12
C ILE A 318 2.79 36.90 10.20
N MET A 319 3.41 37.92 10.80
CA MET A 319 4.86 38.01 10.93
C MET A 319 5.45 36.90 11.80
N LYS A 320 4.74 36.48 12.86
CA LYS A 320 5.14 35.35 13.69
C LYS A 320 5.10 34.02 12.92
N GLY A 321 4.12 33.83 12.03
CA GLY A 321 4.00 32.60 11.26
C GLY A 321 5.03 32.41 10.15
N ILE A 322 5.67 33.49 9.68
CA ILE A 322 6.81 33.40 8.74
C ILE A 322 8.18 33.32 9.46
N SER A 323 8.20 32.97 10.74
CA SER A 323 9.45 32.73 11.48
C SER A 323 10.25 31.56 10.89
N VAL A 324 11.58 31.69 10.91
CA VAL A 324 12.49 30.65 10.42
C VAL A 324 12.34 29.38 11.24
N GLU A 325 12.47 29.50 12.56
CA GLU A 325 12.33 28.39 13.49
C GLU A 325 10.86 27.96 13.62
N GLN A 326 10.59 26.65 13.48
CA GLN A 326 9.22 26.11 13.53
C GLN A 326 8.55 26.38 14.88
N GLY A 327 9.28 26.28 15.98
CA GLY A 327 8.74 26.48 17.34
C GLY A 327 8.32 27.92 17.64
N ASP A 328 8.79 28.90 16.87
CA ASP A 328 8.40 30.30 17.02
C ASP A 328 7.08 30.62 16.28
N ARG A 329 6.66 29.76 15.35
CA ARG A 329 5.42 29.93 14.58
C ARG A 329 4.21 29.69 15.50
N PRO A 330 3.09 30.39 15.30
CA PRO A 330 1.86 30.08 16.02
C PRO A 330 1.31 28.73 15.56
N THR A 331 0.52 28.10 16.42
CA THR A 331 -0.31 26.96 15.99
C THR A 331 -1.47 27.44 15.11
N GLU A 332 -2.05 26.53 14.34
CA GLU A 332 -3.24 26.75 13.53
C GLU A 332 -4.38 27.33 14.38
N GLN A 333 -4.58 26.79 15.58
CA GLN A 333 -5.61 27.22 16.51
C GLN A 333 -5.38 28.67 17.01
N GLN A 334 -4.14 29.00 17.38
CA GLN A 334 -3.78 30.36 17.81
C GLN A 334 -3.97 31.37 16.67
N MET A 335 -3.61 30.99 15.44
CA MET A 335 -3.83 31.86 14.29
C MET A 335 -5.32 32.03 14.01
N LEU A 336 -6.10 30.94 14.06
CA LEU A 336 -7.54 30.97 13.83
C LEU A 336 -8.25 31.88 14.84
N GLU A 337 -7.85 31.83 16.11
CA GLU A 337 -8.40 32.69 17.18
C GLU A 337 -8.21 34.17 16.84
N VAL A 338 -6.99 34.57 16.48
CA VAL A 338 -6.70 35.97 16.07
C VAL A 338 -7.50 36.36 14.85
N LEU A 339 -7.50 35.55 13.78
CA LEU A 339 -8.21 35.88 12.54
C LEU A 339 -9.73 35.98 12.75
N SER A 340 -10.30 35.19 13.66
CA SER A 340 -11.75 35.21 13.95
C SER A 340 -12.20 36.54 14.55
N THR A 341 -11.33 37.29 15.24
CA THR A 341 -11.67 38.60 15.83
C THR A 341 -11.99 39.69 14.79
N TYR A 342 -11.59 39.47 13.54
CA TYR A 342 -11.80 40.40 12.42
C TYR A 342 -13.04 40.07 11.59
N LEU A 343 -13.76 39.01 11.94
CA LEU A 343 -14.95 38.55 11.21
C LEU A 343 -16.21 38.97 11.96
N PRO A 344 -17.32 39.25 11.25
CA PRO A 344 -18.60 39.43 11.89
C PRO A 344 -18.94 38.18 12.70
N ALA A 345 -19.60 38.36 13.85
CA ALA A 345 -20.15 37.24 14.60
C ALA A 345 -21.22 36.57 13.72
N ALA A 346 -20.81 35.59 12.91
CA ALA A 346 -21.75 34.76 12.18
C ALA A 346 -22.59 34.02 13.23
N GLU A 347 -23.91 34.16 13.13
CA GLU A 347 -24.86 33.32 13.85
C GLU A 347 -24.42 31.86 13.68
N SER A 348 -24.07 31.26 14.80
CA SER A 348 -23.72 29.85 14.93
C SER A 348 -24.95 29.00 14.63
N GLU A 349 -25.35 28.91 13.37
CA GLU A 349 -26.06 27.73 12.89
C GLU A 349 -25.00 26.77 12.35
N ASP A 350 -24.46 25.99 13.28
CA ASP A 350 -24.07 24.61 12.98
C ASP A 350 -25.32 23.90 12.42
N ARG A 351 -25.52 23.99 11.10
CA ARG A 351 -26.25 22.94 10.39
C ARG A 351 -25.29 21.78 10.27
N GLU A 352 -25.15 21.06 11.38
CA GLU A 352 -24.67 19.67 11.43
C GLU A 352 -25.56 18.84 10.49
N GLY A 353 -25.22 18.83 9.22
CA GLY A 353 -25.59 17.75 8.33
C GLY A 353 -24.69 16.59 8.71
N ALA A 354 -25.26 15.59 9.38
CA ALA A 354 -24.63 14.31 9.68
C ALA A 354 -23.96 13.73 8.41
N GLY A 355 -22.66 13.97 8.27
CA GLY A 355 -21.79 13.16 7.45
C GLY A 355 -21.30 12.04 8.35
N ASP A 356 -21.54 10.80 7.95
CA ASP A 356 -21.12 9.58 8.64
C ASP A 356 -19.64 9.71 9.07
N GLU A 357 -19.40 9.99 10.35
CA GLU A 357 -18.07 9.99 10.97
C GLU A 357 -17.66 8.54 11.22
N ALA A 358 -17.39 7.81 10.14
CA ALA A 358 -16.57 6.62 10.20
C ALA A 358 -15.29 6.93 9.44
N ALA A 359 -14.16 6.94 10.15
CA ALA A 359 -12.86 6.84 9.51
C ALA A 359 -12.88 5.57 8.66
N ILE A 360 -12.94 5.73 7.32
CA ILE A 360 -12.91 4.61 6.40
C ILE A 360 -11.50 4.03 6.49
N ASP A 361 -11.39 2.87 7.10
CA ASP A 361 -10.23 2.00 6.97
C ASP A 361 -10.17 1.55 5.50
N ILE A 362 -9.25 2.16 4.75
CA ILE A 362 -9.02 1.96 3.31
C ILE A 362 -8.73 0.47 3.01
N ASP A 363 -8.39 -0.32 4.03
CA ASP A 363 -8.09 -1.75 3.96
C ASP A 363 -9.30 -2.68 4.17
N SER A 364 -10.49 -2.14 4.51
CA SER A 364 -11.60 -2.94 5.04
C SER A 364 -12.82 -3.14 4.12
N GLY A 365 -12.75 -2.75 2.85
CA GLY A 365 -13.85 -2.89 1.88
C GLY A 365 -13.46 -3.60 0.59
N THR A 366 -14.43 -4.25 -0.08
CA THR A 366 -14.21 -4.79 -1.42
C THR A 366 -14.25 -3.63 -2.42
N HIS A 367 -13.08 -3.09 -2.76
CA HIS A 367 -12.96 -2.09 -3.83
C HIS A 367 -13.23 -2.73 -5.18
N LEU A 368 -13.88 -2.00 -6.08
CA LEU A 368 -14.12 -2.48 -7.43
C LEU A 368 -12.80 -2.43 -8.20
N LYS A 369 -12.13 -3.58 -8.34
CA LYS A 369 -10.96 -3.74 -9.22
C LYS A 369 -11.42 -4.30 -10.56
N VAL A 370 -11.49 -3.44 -11.57
CA VAL A 370 -11.83 -3.84 -12.93
C VAL A 370 -10.57 -3.87 -13.77
N ASP A 371 -10.20 -5.05 -14.28
CA ASP A 371 -9.15 -5.22 -15.28
C ASP A 371 -9.79 -5.61 -16.63
N VAL A 372 -9.84 -4.65 -17.54
CA VAL A 372 -10.42 -4.84 -18.88
C VAL A 372 -9.45 -5.64 -19.77
N ALA A 373 -8.15 -5.65 -19.45
CA ALA A 373 -7.17 -6.45 -20.19
C ALA A 373 -7.40 -7.95 -19.95
N ASP A 374 -7.81 -8.34 -18.74
CA ASP A 374 -8.17 -9.72 -18.39
C ASP A 374 -9.44 -10.20 -19.12
N GLU A 375 -10.42 -9.30 -19.31
CA GLU A 375 -11.68 -9.59 -20.01
C GLU A 375 -11.45 -9.68 -21.54
N ARG A 376 -10.60 -8.79 -22.10
CA ARG A 376 -10.14 -8.86 -23.50
C ARG A 376 -9.25 -10.07 -23.75
N ALA A 377 -8.39 -10.44 -22.80
CA ALA A 377 -7.55 -11.62 -22.88
C ALA A 377 -8.38 -12.89 -22.81
N ARG A 378 -9.45 -12.93 -21.99
CA ARG A 378 -10.43 -14.02 -21.97
C ARG A 378 -11.21 -14.12 -23.28
N GLU A 379 -11.69 -13.01 -23.83
CA GLU A 379 -12.35 -13.00 -25.14
C GLU A 379 -11.39 -13.46 -26.26
N ILE A 380 -10.14 -12.98 -26.26
CA ILE A 380 -9.10 -13.41 -27.20
C ILE A 380 -8.72 -14.89 -26.98
N LEU A 381 -8.66 -15.38 -25.73
CA LEU A 381 -8.42 -16.80 -25.43
C LEU A 381 -9.59 -17.68 -25.82
N GLU A 382 -10.83 -17.22 -25.67
CA GLU A 382 -12.04 -17.92 -26.07
C GLU A 382 -12.18 -17.96 -27.60
N GLN A 383 -11.84 -16.86 -28.27
CA GLN A 383 -11.80 -16.75 -29.73
C GLN A 383 -10.64 -17.58 -30.30
N ALA A 384 -9.47 -17.58 -29.65
CA ALA A 384 -8.36 -18.48 -29.96
C ALA A 384 -8.67 -19.96 -29.66
N ARG A 385 -9.47 -20.26 -28.63
CA ARG A 385 -9.99 -21.62 -28.36
C ARG A 385 -10.98 -22.07 -29.42
N HIS A 386 -11.82 -21.16 -29.91
CA HIS A 386 -12.75 -21.42 -31.02
C HIS A 386 -11.99 -21.66 -32.33
N ASP A 387 -10.96 -20.86 -32.61
CA ASP A 387 -10.12 -21.02 -33.80
C ASP A 387 -9.23 -22.28 -33.72
N ALA A 388 -8.73 -22.63 -32.52
CA ALA A 388 -7.94 -23.84 -32.28
C ALA A 388 -8.74 -25.15 -32.44
N MET A 389 -10.06 -25.13 -32.19
CA MET A 389 -10.92 -26.29 -32.45
C MET A 389 -11.12 -26.58 -33.95
N THR A 390 -10.81 -25.62 -34.83
CA THR A 390 -11.08 -25.74 -36.28
C THR A 390 -9.85 -26.14 -37.11
N ARG A 391 -8.63 -26.19 -36.52
CA ARG A 391 -7.40 -26.57 -37.24
C ARG A 391 -6.56 -27.62 -36.50
N ARG A 392 -7.08 -28.84 -36.38
CA ARG A 392 -6.23 -30.04 -36.22
C ARG A 392 -5.63 -30.41 -37.56
N ARG A 393 -4.46 -29.86 -37.90
CA ARG A 393 -3.42 -30.46 -38.77
C ARG A 393 -2.27 -29.48 -39.00
N PHE A 394 -1.05 -29.98 -38.77
CA PHE A 394 0.27 -29.52 -39.25
C PHE A 394 1.15 -28.59 -38.37
N VAL A 395 2.29 -29.19 -37.99
CA VAL A 395 3.67 -28.69 -37.81
C VAL A 395 4.15 -28.18 -36.44
N ILE A 396 5.05 -29.00 -35.91
CA ILE A 396 6.11 -28.74 -34.93
C ILE A 396 7.10 -27.72 -35.51
N GLY A 397 7.40 -26.65 -34.76
CA GLY A 397 8.54 -25.75 -35.02
C GLY A 397 8.14 -24.33 -35.39
N GLY A 398 8.12 -23.42 -34.40
CA GLY A 398 7.96 -21.98 -34.67
C GLY A 398 7.31 -21.16 -33.56
N VAL A 399 7.82 -21.21 -32.32
CA VAL A 399 7.41 -20.26 -31.25
C VAL A 399 8.62 -19.60 -30.54
N VAL A 400 9.85 -19.93 -30.91
CA VAL A 400 11.06 -19.40 -30.22
C VAL A 400 11.44 -17.97 -30.68
N ALA A 401 10.73 -17.33 -31.61
CA ALA A 401 11.20 -16.08 -32.22
C ALA A 401 10.38 -14.79 -31.89
N ALA A 402 9.45 -14.80 -30.93
CA ALA A 402 8.65 -13.61 -30.60
C ALA A 402 8.82 -13.05 -29.17
N VAL A 403 9.69 -13.63 -28.34
CA VAL A 403 9.90 -13.20 -26.93
C VAL A 403 11.28 -12.57 -26.69
N ALA A 404 12.12 -12.45 -27.73
CA ALA A 404 13.50 -11.94 -27.59
C ALA A 404 13.62 -10.39 -27.61
N GLY A 405 12.54 -9.64 -27.35
CA GLY A 405 12.51 -8.17 -27.49
C GLY A 405 12.59 -7.35 -26.18
N LEU A 406 12.61 -7.97 -25.00
CA LEU A 406 12.57 -7.25 -23.70
C LEU A 406 13.68 -7.69 -22.74
N GLY A 407 14.87 -7.93 -23.28
CA GLY A 407 16.07 -8.16 -22.47
C GLY A 407 17.19 -7.32 -23.03
N VAL A 408 17.71 -6.40 -22.21
CA VAL A 408 18.94 -5.58 -22.34
C VAL A 408 18.62 -4.08 -22.25
N ILE A 409 18.59 -3.57 -21.01
CA ILE A 409 19.41 -2.46 -20.46
C ILE A 409 18.90 -2.22 -19.03
N GLY A 410 19.78 -2.32 -18.03
CA GLY A 410 19.42 -2.08 -16.62
C GLY A 410 20.29 -2.77 -15.58
N ALA A 411 21.46 -3.30 -15.95
CA ALA A 411 22.53 -3.45 -14.97
C ALA A 411 23.02 -2.04 -14.61
N ALA A 412 23.12 -1.76 -13.31
CA ALA A 412 23.57 -0.51 -12.68
C ALA A 412 22.49 0.57 -12.47
N THR A 413 21.74 0.46 -11.37
CA THR A 413 21.63 1.50 -10.34
C THR A 413 20.91 0.90 -9.12
N HIS A 414 21.62 0.80 -8.00
CA HIS A 414 20.99 0.46 -6.72
C HIS A 414 20.02 1.59 -6.31
N GLY A 415 18.73 1.27 -6.20
CA GLY A 415 17.78 2.08 -5.45
C GLY A 415 16.30 1.98 -5.84
N PHE A 416 15.51 1.45 -4.90
CA PHE A 416 14.14 1.86 -4.53
C PHE A 416 12.94 1.43 -5.40
N GLY A 417 12.25 0.36 -4.98
CA GLY A 417 10.80 0.22 -4.64
C GLY A 417 9.67 0.79 -5.51
N ILE A 418 9.96 1.53 -6.58
CA ILE A 418 8.98 2.16 -7.49
C ILE A 418 8.92 1.46 -8.86
N PRO A 419 10.03 0.96 -9.45
CA PRO A 419 9.96 0.09 -10.63
C PRO A 419 9.14 -1.17 -10.37
N ASP A 420 9.13 -1.60 -9.12
CA ASP A 420 8.46 -2.80 -8.66
C ASP A 420 6.93 -2.70 -8.88
N TYR A 421 6.23 -1.68 -8.38
CA TYR A 421 4.75 -1.58 -8.55
C TYR A 421 4.26 -1.56 -10.00
N LEU A 422 5.05 -0.98 -10.91
CA LEU A 422 4.73 -0.86 -12.33
C LEU A 422 5.09 -2.11 -13.13
N ASP A 423 6.04 -2.91 -12.63
CA ASP A 423 6.31 -4.29 -13.07
C ASP A 423 5.32 -5.32 -12.47
N GLY A 424 4.28 -4.87 -11.74
CA GLY A 424 3.30 -5.73 -11.08
C GLY A 424 3.72 -6.27 -9.71
N ILE A 425 4.77 -5.70 -9.12
CA ILE A 425 5.36 -6.10 -7.83
C ILE A 425 4.74 -5.30 -6.69
N ARG A 426 4.33 -5.97 -5.62
CA ARG A 426 3.55 -5.35 -4.56
C ARG A 426 4.36 -5.12 -3.29
N GLY A 427 4.03 -4.05 -2.56
CA GLY A 427 4.74 -3.61 -1.36
C GLY A 427 4.64 -4.59 -0.18
N SER A 428 3.60 -5.42 -0.16
CA SER A 428 3.45 -6.53 0.79
C SER A 428 2.99 -7.82 0.10
N LEU A 429 3.13 -8.94 0.79
CA LEU A 429 2.64 -10.24 0.30
C LEU A 429 1.11 -10.22 0.08
N ASP A 430 0.36 -9.52 0.93
CA ASP A 430 -1.10 -9.55 0.92
C ASP A 430 -1.70 -8.85 -0.31
N ASP A 431 -0.99 -7.84 -0.80
CA ASP A 431 -1.34 -7.05 -1.98
C ASP A 431 -1.30 -7.86 -3.30
N TYR A 432 -0.63 -9.01 -3.32
CA TYR A 432 -0.60 -9.89 -4.49
C TYR A 432 -1.86 -10.74 -4.59
N THR A 433 -2.35 -10.94 -5.81
CA THR A 433 -3.31 -12.02 -6.07
C THR A 433 -2.63 -13.39 -6.05
N TRP A 434 -3.40 -14.45 -5.83
CA TRP A 434 -2.86 -15.82 -5.88
C TRP A 434 -2.28 -16.18 -7.25
N ALA A 435 -2.86 -15.67 -8.34
CA ALA A 435 -2.33 -15.87 -9.69
C ALA A 435 -0.96 -15.20 -9.90
N GLN A 436 -0.77 -13.98 -9.36
CA GLN A 436 0.53 -13.30 -9.39
C GLN A 436 1.57 -14.04 -8.55
N LEU A 437 1.21 -14.50 -7.35
CA LEU A 437 2.11 -15.32 -6.53
C LEU A 437 2.48 -16.63 -7.22
N GLN A 438 1.55 -17.23 -7.97
CA GLN A 438 1.86 -18.40 -8.79
C GLN A 438 2.88 -18.09 -9.88
N GLU A 439 2.75 -16.97 -10.58
CA GLU A 439 3.70 -16.55 -11.62
C GLU A 439 5.10 -16.30 -11.02
N ILE A 440 5.16 -15.61 -9.88
CA ILE A 440 6.40 -15.37 -9.15
C ILE A 440 7.02 -16.70 -8.70
N SER A 441 6.20 -17.62 -8.18
CA SER A 441 6.65 -18.96 -7.81
C SER A 441 7.25 -19.71 -9.01
N LEU A 442 6.60 -19.64 -10.19
CA LEU A 442 7.13 -20.26 -11.41
C LEU A 442 8.45 -19.63 -11.86
N LYS A 443 8.60 -18.31 -11.76
CA LYS A 443 9.87 -17.61 -12.04
C LYS A 443 10.98 -18.07 -11.10
N ILE A 444 10.70 -18.12 -9.80
CA ILE A 444 11.64 -18.60 -8.77
C ILE A 444 12.01 -20.06 -9.02
N LYS A 445 11.04 -20.91 -9.36
CA LYS A 445 11.27 -22.32 -9.69
C LYS A 445 12.18 -22.49 -10.91
N ALA A 446 11.97 -21.67 -11.95
CA ALA A 446 12.73 -21.73 -13.20
C ALA A 446 14.18 -21.26 -13.07
N ALA A 447 14.54 -20.55 -11.99
CA ALA A 447 15.90 -20.07 -11.76
C ALA A 447 16.93 -21.22 -11.68
N GLU A 448 18.01 -21.08 -12.45
CA GLU A 448 19.07 -22.08 -12.58
C GLU A 448 19.83 -22.25 -11.26
N THR A 449 19.99 -21.16 -10.50
CA THR A 449 20.75 -21.15 -9.25
C THR A 449 19.93 -20.70 -8.04
N ARG A 450 20.40 -21.09 -6.84
CA ARG A 450 19.81 -20.61 -5.58
C ARG A 450 20.00 -19.09 -5.40
N SER A 451 21.11 -18.53 -5.89
CA SER A 451 21.37 -17.09 -5.82
C SER A 451 20.38 -16.32 -6.68
N GLU A 452 20.17 -16.76 -7.92
CA GLU A 452 19.20 -16.16 -8.85
C GLU A 452 17.77 -16.23 -8.29
N ALA A 453 17.36 -17.38 -7.75
CA ALA A 453 16.05 -17.51 -7.11
C ALA A 453 15.85 -16.52 -5.96
N ARG A 454 16.90 -16.26 -5.16
CA ARG A 454 16.84 -15.28 -4.07
C ARG A 454 16.76 -13.85 -4.60
N GLU A 455 17.50 -13.51 -5.66
CA GLU A 455 17.40 -12.19 -6.27
C GLU A 455 16.03 -11.94 -6.91
N ILE A 456 15.40 -12.97 -7.50
CA ILE A 456 14.01 -12.90 -7.95
C ILE A 456 13.10 -12.64 -6.73
N ALA A 457 13.20 -13.43 -5.66
CA ALA A 457 12.35 -13.28 -4.48
C ALA A 457 12.52 -11.90 -3.80
N LYS A 458 13.74 -11.36 -3.75
CA LYS A 458 14.04 -10.00 -3.28
C LYS A 458 13.38 -8.93 -4.13
N ARG A 459 13.47 -9.08 -5.46
CA ARG A 459 12.81 -8.19 -6.41
C ARG A 459 11.31 -8.14 -6.14
N TYR A 460 10.69 -9.26 -5.77
CA TYR A 460 9.26 -9.31 -5.46
C TYR A 460 8.87 -8.98 -4.00
N HIS A 461 9.79 -8.43 -3.21
CA HIS A 461 9.59 -8.13 -1.77
C HIS A 461 9.19 -9.33 -0.90
N LEU A 462 9.46 -10.55 -1.40
CA LEU A 462 9.30 -11.79 -0.62
C LEU A 462 10.51 -12.06 0.28
N LEU A 463 11.64 -11.44 -0.05
CA LEU A 463 12.84 -11.38 0.79
C LEU A 463 13.30 -9.92 0.95
N ASP A 464 13.87 -9.60 2.11
CA ASP A 464 14.50 -8.31 2.38
C ASP A 464 15.89 -8.19 1.72
N ALA A 465 16.57 -7.07 1.95
CA ALA A 465 17.90 -6.80 1.39
C ALA A 465 18.96 -7.85 1.79
N ASP A 466 18.85 -8.39 3.01
CA ASP A 466 19.73 -9.42 3.56
C ASP A 466 19.35 -10.83 3.06
N GLY A 467 18.22 -10.95 2.37
CA GLY A 467 17.70 -12.18 1.83
C GLY A 467 16.94 -13.02 2.85
N HIS A 468 16.41 -12.39 3.91
CA HIS A 468 15.52 -12.98 4.90
C HIS A 468 14.05 -12.76 4.53
N ILE A 469 13.16 -13.63 5.00
CA ILE A 469 11.71 -13.46 4.84
C ILE A 469 11.27 -12.36 5.82
N PRO A 470 10.65 -11.25 5.37
CA PRO A 470 10.10 -10.23 6.26
C PRO A 470 9.13 -10.85 7.26
N TYR A 471 9.06 -10.33 8.49
CA TYR A 471 8.15 -10.87 9.50
C TYR A 471 7.26 -9.77 10.09
N PRO A 472 5.91 -9.89 10.01
CA PRO A 472 5.16 -10.97 9.36
C PRO A 472 5.07 -10.78 7.83
N CYS A 473 5.30 -11.85 7.05
CA CYS A 473 5.05 -11.90 5.60
C CYS A 473 3.86 -12.82 5.33
N THR A 474 2.65 -12.26 5.31
CA THR A 474 1.40 -13.02 5.34
C THR A 474 0.38 -12.48 4.36
N LYS A 475 -0.36 -13.37 3.68
CA LYS A 475 -1.51 -13.06 2.82
C LYS A 475 -2.81 -13.50 3.46
N ARG A 476 -3.83 -12.64 3.56
CA ARG A 476 -5.13 -12.95 4.13
C ARG A 476 -5.93 -13.90 3.24
N VAL A 477 -6.56 -14.89 3.86
CA VAL A 477 -7.38 -15.93 3.22
C VAL A 477 -8.68 -16.07 3.97
N LYS A 478 -9.80 -15.91 3.25
CA LYS A 478 -11.13 -16.20 3.76
C LYS A 478 -11.49 -17.66 3.46
N LEU A 479 -11.71 -18.44 4.50
CA LEU A 479 -12.07 -19.85 4.41
C LEU A 479 -13.59 -20.03 4.24
N ALA A 480 -13.99 -21.17 3.68
CA ALA A 480 -15.41 -21.52 3.47
C ALA A 480 -16.21 -21.62 4.78
N ASN A 481 -15.54 -21.85 5.92
CA ASN A 481 -16.16 -21.86 7.25
C ASN A 481 -16.29 -20.46 7.88
N GLY A 482 -15.97 -19.40 7.13
CA GLY A 482 -16.10 -18.00 7.56
C GLY A 482 -14.90 -17.44 8.32
N LEU A 483 -13.91 -18.26 8.66
CA LEU A 483 -12.68 -17.79 9.30
C LEU A 483 -11.83 -17.00 8.31
N GLN A 484 -11.15 -15.97 8.83
CA GLN A 484 -10.08 -15.30 8.11
C GLN A 484 -8.75 -15.63 8.78
N VAL A 485 -7.86 -16.26 8.02
CA VAL A 485 -6.53 -16.68 8.45
C VAL A 485 -5.49 -16.09 7.51
N GLY A 486 -4.25 -16.00 7.94
CA GLY A 486 -3.12 -15.61 7.10
C GLY A 486 -2.38 -16.82 6.55
N ALA A 487 -2.02 -16.80 5.28
CA ALA A 487 -1.04 -17.68 4.66
C ALA A 487 0.35 -17.01 4.74
N GLN A 488 1.16 -17.45 5.69
CA GLN A 488 2.49 -16.95 5.97
C GLN A 488 3.52 -17.63 5.07
N LEU A 489 4.36 -16.84 4.40
CA LEU A 489 5.47 -17.37 3.63
C LEU A 489 6.54 -17.95 4.58
N VAL A 490 6.89 -19.22 4.42
CA VAL A 490 7.87 -19.89 5.29
C VAL A 490 9.14 -20.33 4.55
N GLY A 491 9.10 -20.41 3.22
CA GLY A 491 10.25 -20.85 2.43
C GLY A 491 10.21 -20.47 0.95
N ILE A 492 11.41 -20.27 0.39
CA ILE A 492 11.68 -20.10 -1.03
C ILE A 492 12.45 -21.32 -1.54
N ARG A 493 11.95 -22.02 -2.57
CA ARG A 493 12.55 -23.27 -3.08
C ARG A 493 12.86 -24.27 -1.98
N HIS A 494 11.91 -24.51 -1.09
CA HIS A 494 12.11 -25.38 0.06
C HIS A 494 11.67 -26.82 -0.24
N ASP A 495 10.39 -26.98 -0.60
CA ASP A 495 9.72 -28.28 -0.72
C ASP A 495 9.78 -28.87 -2.13
N GLU A 496 9.99 -30.19 -2.20
CA GLU A 496 10.10 -30.94 -3.45
C GLU A 496 8.72 -31.31 -4.00
N LEU A 497 8.49 -30.97 -5.28
CA LEU A 497 7.24 -31.26 -5.97
C LEU A 497 7.13 -32.77 -6.24
N LEU A 498 5.90 -33.28 -6.13
CA LEU A 498 5.60 -34.69 -6.36
C LEU A 498 5.91 -35.14 -7.80
N ASP A 499 5.74 -34.24 -8.76
CA ASP A 499 5.95 -34.50 -10.19
C ASP A 499 7.44 -34.64 -10.59
N GLY A 500 8.37 -34.46 -9.64
CA GLY A 500 9.80 -34.58 -9.87
C GLY A 500 10.41 -33.39 -10.64
N THR A 501 9.66 -32.31 -10.85
CA THR A 501 10.14 -31.11 -11.59
C THR A 501 10.97 -30.15 -10.74
N GLY A 502 11.51 -30.64 -9.62
CA GLY A 502 12.30 -29.87 -8.67
C GLY A 502 11.47 -29.32 -7.51
N LYS A 503 11.90 -28.18 -6.97
CA LYS A 503 11.26 -27.56 -5.80
C LYS A 503 10.20 -26.54 -6.19
N ALA A 504 9.13 -26.44 -5.41
CA ALA A 504 8.15 -25.37 -5.54
C ALA A 504 8.83 -24.00 -5.33
N GLY A 505 8.38 -22.95 -6.00
CA GLY A 505 8.99 -21.64 -5.83
C GLY A 505 8.72 -21.07 -4.44
N LEU A 506 7.46 -21.17 -3.99
CA LEU A 506 6.98 -20.62 -2.72
C LEU A 506 6.35 -21.71 -1.84
N THR A 507 6.65 -21.65 -0.54
CA THR A 507 6.05 -22.50 0.50
C THR A 507 5.39 -21.63 1.55
N PHE A 508 4.14 -21.95 1.87
CA PHE A 508 3.33 -21.25 2.85
C PHE A 508 2.92 -22.15 4.01
N MET A 509 2.58 -21.54 5.14
CA MET A 509 1.93 -22.15 6.30
C MET A 509 0.87 -21.19 6.84
N PHE A 510 -0.26 -21.68 7.32
CA PHE A 510 -1.24 -20.79 7.94
C PHE A 510 -0.73 -20.22 9.29
N ASP A 511 -1.12 -18.98 9.61
CA ASP A 511 -0.76 -18.29 10.87
C ASP A 511 -1.78 -18.51 12.00
N ALA A 512 -2.85 -19.27 11.72
CA ALA A 512 -3.92 -19.58 12.64
C ALA A 512 -4.56 -20.93 12.27
N GLY A 513 -5.26 -21.54 13.23
CA GLY A 513 -5.97 -22.79 13.03
C GLY A 513 -7.07 -22.66 11.96
N ILE A 514 -7.11 -23.58 11.00
CA ILE A 514 -8.18 -23.64 9.98
C ILE A 514 -9.35 -24.55 10.41
N ALA A 515 -9.07 -25.46 11.34
CA ALA A 515 -10.01 -26.36 11.98
C ALA A 515 -9.48 -26.76 13.37
N GLU A 516 -10.35 -27.28 14.22
CA GLU A 516 -10.00 -27.88 15.51
C GLU A 516 -10.54 -29.31 15.51
N ARG A 517 -9.65 -30.29 15.71
CA ARG A 517 -9.99 -31.71 15.65
C ARG A 517 -8.89 -32.58 16.23
N ASN A 518 -9.27 -33.81 16.56
CA ASN A 518 -8.32 -34.88 16.86
C ASN A 518 -7.62 -35.33 15.57
N ALA A 519 -6.44 -35.92 15.72
CA ALA A 519 -5.68 -36.45 14.60
C ALA A 519 -6.30 -37.76 14.06
N ALA A 520 -6.97 -38.54 14.93
CA ALA A 520 -7.78 -39.70 14.56
C ALA A 520 -9.08 -39.76 15.38
N ALA A 521 -10.09 -40.48 14.91
CA ALA A 521 -11.33 -40.73 15.67
C ALA A 521 -11.21 -41.94 16.59
N GLU A 522 -10.45 -42.96 16.19
CA GLU A 522 -10.13 -44.16 16.96
C GLU A 522 -8.61 -44.30 17.15
N PRO A 523 -8.14 -45.04 18.19
CA PRO A 523 -6.71 -45.27 18.40
C PRO A 523 -6.09 -45.92 17.16
N PRO A 524 -5.25 -45.21 16.39
CA PRO A 524 -4.66 -45.79 15.19
C PRO A 524 -3.55 -46.76 15.59
N SER A 525 -3.49 -47.91 14.93
CA SER A 525 -2.46 -48.91 15.16
C SER A 525 -1.17 -48.65 14.37
N ALA A 526 -1.08 -47.53 13.65
CA ALA A 526 -0.01 -47.21 12.71
C ALA A 526 0.35 -45.71 12.74
N GLY A 527 1.39 -45.30 12.01
CA GLY A 527 1.94 -43.95 12.03
C GLY A 527 1.19 -42.94 11.17
N TRP A 528 1.91 -41.93 10.68
CA TRP A 528 1.32 -40.83 9.89
C TRP A 528 0.60 -41.29 8.61
N ALA A 529 1.00 -42.42 8.02
CA ALA A 529 0.39 -42.95 6.79
C ALA A 529 -1.12 -43.21 6.94
N ASP A 530 -1.52 -43.76 8.08
CA ASP A 530 -2.89 -44.19 8.37
C ASP A 530 -3.64 -43.20 9.28
N CYS A 531 -3.08 -42.01 9.48
CA CYS A 531 -3.67 -40.97 10.29
C CYS A 531 -4.84 -40.30 9.55
N GLU A 532 -6.05 -40.35 10.11
CA GLU A 532 -7.25 -39.75 9.50
C GLU A 532 -7.10 -38.24 9.22
N LEU A 533 -6.28 -37.53 10.00
CA LEU A 533 -6.01 -36.12 9.76
C LEU A 533 -5.28 -35.88 8.44
N ARG A 534 -4.44 -36.82 8.00
CA ARG A 534 -3.80 -36.78 6.67
C ARG A 534 -4.86 -36.90 5.57
N GLU A 535 -5.77 -37.87 5.67
CA GLU A 535 -6.87 -38.02 4.72
C GLU A 535 -7.78 -36.79 4.71
N TRP A 536 -8.06 -36.22 5.88
CA TRP A 536 -8.85 -35.01 5.99
C TRP A 536 -8.19 -33.82 5.30
N LEU A 537 -6.87 -33.65 5.44
CA LEU A 537 -6.11 -32.59 4.77
C LEU A 537 -6.25 -32.66 3.25
N ASP A 538 -6.15 -33.86 2.66
CA ASP A 538 -6.31 -34.09 1.23
C ASP A 538 -7.79 -34.07 0.75
N GLY A 539 -8.74 -34.10 1.68
CA GLY A 539 -10.17 -34.07 1.41
C GLY A 539 -10.84 -32.76 1.83
N ASP A 540 -11.44 -32.77 3.02
CA ASP A 540 -12.26 -31.66 3.51
C ASP A 540 -11.45 -30.42 3.91
N GLY A 541 -10.19 -30.60 4.35
CA GLY A 541 -9.27 -29.50 4.61
C GLY A 541 -9.04 -28.63 3.38
N LEU A 542 -8.78 -29.25 2.21
CA LEU A 542 -8.70 -28.55 0.93
C LEU A 542 -10.01 -27.86 0.53
N LYS A 543 -11.17 -28.42 0.88
CA LYS A 543 -12.47 -27.80 0.57
C LYS A 543 -12.74 -26.52 1.36
N LEU A 544 -12.01 -26.28 2.46
CA LEU A 544 -12.09 -25.02 3.20
C LEU A 544 -11.42 -23.87 2.48
N LEU A 545 -10.47 -24.14 1.59
CA LEU A 545 -9.73 -23.12 0.87
C LEU A 545 -10.55 -22.53 -0.28
N PRO A 546 -10.39 -21.22 -0.59
CA PRO A 546 -11.06 -20.62 -1.73
C PRO A 546 -10.60 -21.27 -3.04
N ASN A 547 -11.52 -21.33 -4.02
CA ASN A 547 -11.29 -22.03 -5.29
C ASN A 547 -10.04 -21.55 -6.04
N GLU A 548 -9.79 -20.23 -6.02
CA GLU A 548 -8.64 -19.59 -6.65
C GLU A 548 -7.30 -20.07 -6.08
N LEU A 549 -7.19 -20.25 -4.76
CA LEU A 549 -6.00 -20.80 -4.12
C LEU A 549 -5.90 -22.29 -4.38
N ARG A 550 -6.99 -23.03 -4.18
CA ARG A 550 -7.03 -24.49 -4.32
C ARG A 550 -6.60 -24.96 -5.71
N ALA A 551 -6.92 -24.21 -6.77
CA ALA A 551 -6.55 -24.54 -8.14
C ALA A 551 -5.04 -24.43 -8.42
N LEU A 552 -4.30 -23.72 -7.58
CA LEU A 552 -2.88 -23.42 -7.76
C LEU A 552 -1.97 -24.34 -6.95
N ILE A 553 -2.47 -24.85 -5.82
CA ILE A 553 -1.70 -25.70 -4.91
C ILE A 553 -1.10 -26.91 -5.64
N LYS A 554 0.18 -27.15 -5.40
CA LYS A 554 0.93 -28.29 -5.93
C LYS A 554 1.19 -29.31 -4.84
N SER A 555 0.99 -30.58 -5.18
CA SER A 555 1.36 -31.68 -4.30
C SER A 555 2.88 -31.81 -4.19
N VAL A 556 3.34 -32.08 -2.98
CA VAL A 556 4.75 -32.22 -2.61
C VAL A 556 5.00 -33.61 -2.04
N LYS A 557 6.29 -33.90 -1.89
CA LYS A 557 6.80 -35.09 -1.20
C LYS A 557 7.11 -34.74 0.24
N LYS A 558 6.52 -35.46 1.19
CA LYS A 558 6.82 -35.28 2.62
C LYS A 558 7.24 -36.60 3.25
N VAL A 559 8.34 -36.54 3.99
CA VAL A 559 8.83 -37.64 4.80
C VAL A 559 8.23 -37.53 6.19
N SER A 560 7.80 -38.66 6.73
CA SER A 560 7.39 -38.79 8.13
C SER A 560 7.56 -40.22 8.61
N ASN A 561 7.45 -40.41 9.92
CA ASN A 561 7.29 -41.73 10.51
C ASN A 561 5.89 -42.28 10.18
N ASN A 562 5.84 -43.13 9.16
CA ASN A 562 4.60 -43.72 8.67
C ASN A 562 4.23 -45.03 9.38
N VAL A 563 5.09 -45.53 10.28
CA VAL A 563 4.91 -46.81 10.97
C VAL A 563 4.30 -46.62 12.36
N GLY A 564 4.64 -45.54 13.07
CA GLY A 564 4.18 -45.30 14.44
C GLY A 564 5.29 -45.58 15.45
N ALA A 565 5.13 -46.63 16.25
CA ALA A 565 6.18 -47.10 17.15
C ALA A 565 7.42 -47.57 16.35
N ALA A 566 8.60 -47.01 16.64
CA ALA A 566 9.83 -47.31 15.93
C ALA A 566 11.07 -46.89 16.73
N ASN A 567 12.18 -47.63 16.56
CA ASN A 567 13.47 -47.35 17.20
C ASN A 567 14.60 -47.05 16.21
N SER A 568 14.25 -46.76 14.96
CA SER A 568 15.19 -46.54 13.86
C SER A 568 14.55 -45.68 12.77
N ALA A 569 15.37 -44.89 12.06
CA ALA A 569 14.96 -44.09 10.90
C ALA A 569 14.41 -44.92 9.71
N SER A 570 14.46 -46.25 9.76
CA SER A 570 13.80 -47.11 8.77
C SER A 570 12.27 -46.97 8.72
N CYS A 571 11.65 -46.38 9.76
CA CYS A 571 10.23 -46.04 9.76
C CYS A 571 9.86 -44.85 8.86
N LEU A 572 10.87 -44.08 8.43
CA LEU A 572 10.68 -42.90 7.60
C LEU A 572 10.43 -43.31 6.15
N SER A 573 9.33 -42.82 5.59
CA SER A 573 9.05 -42.97 4.17
C SER A 573 8.35 -41.73 3.62
N GLU A 574 8.49 -41.52 2.31
CA GLU A 574 7.90 -40.40 1.59
C GLU A 574 6.46 -40.71 1.21
N LEU A 575 5.55 -39.78 1.48
CA LEU A 575 4.18 -39.81 1.00
C LEU A 575 3.84 -38.51 0.25
N PRO A 576 2.93 -38.58 -0.74
CA PRO A 576 2.38 -37.39 -1.36
C PRO A 576 1.52 -36.62 -0.35
N ALA A 577 1.60 -35.29 -0.42
CA ALA A 577 0.72 -34.41 0.35
C ALA A 577 0.35 -33.18 -0.49
N THR A 578 -0.92 -32.80 -0.49
CA THR A 578 -1.36 -31.53 -1.11
C THR A 578 -1.44 -30.42 -0.06
N LEU A 579 -2.00 -30.74 1.11
CA LEU A 579 -1.80 -29.99 2.35
C LEU A 579 -1.04 -30.90 3.33
N TRP A 580 -0.17 -30.35 4.16
CA TRP A 580 0.56 -31.13 5.17
C TRP A 580 0.69 -30.37 6.48
N LEU A 581 0.83 -31.07 7.60
CA LEU A 581 1.30 -30.45 8.84
C LEU A 581 2.83 -30.36 8.81
N PRO A 582 3.46 -29.29 9.31
CA PRO A 582 4.92 -29.24 9.41
C PRO A 582 5.42 -30.33 10.36
N ALA A 583 6.66 -30.79 10.13
CA ALA A 583 7.37 -31.65 11.07
C ALA A 583 8.16 -30.78 12.06
N MET A 584 8.45 -31.31 13.26
CA MET A 584 9.23 -30.63 14.30
C MET A 584 10.52 -30.02 13.75
N VAL A 585 11.31 -30.80 13.00
CA VAL A 585 12.58 -30.34 12.39
C VAL A 585 12.40 -29.21 11.38
N GLU A 586 11.24 -29.12 10.72
CA GLU A 586 10.93 -28.02 9.81
C GLU A 586 10.66 -26.71 10.56
N LEU A 587 10.29 -26.78 11.84
CA LEU A 587 10.01 -25.63 12.69
C LEU A 587 11.25 -25.13 13.45
N CYS A 588 12.06 -26.02 14.00
CA CYS A 588 13.14 -25.63 14.93
C CYS A 588 14.53 -26.18 14.57
N GLY A 589 14.65 -26.85 13.42
CA GLY A 589 15.90 -27.42 12.96
C GLY A 589 16.35 -28.67 13.71
N THR A 590 17.60 -29.05 13.44
CA THR A 590 18.16 -30.34 13.84
C THR A 590 18.45 -30.43 15.34
N GLN A 591 18.02 -31.51 15.97
CA GLN A 591 18.38 -31.84 17.35
C GLN A 591 19.49 -32.92 17.37
N PRO A 592 20.65 -32.67 18.00
CA PRO A 592 21.68 -33.69 18.12
C PRO A 592 21.23 -34.85 19.03
N PRO A 593 21.81 -36.06 18.86
CA PRO A 593 21.51 -37.21 19.71
C PRO A 593 21.62 -36.94 21.22
N ASP A 594 22.59 -36.11 21.62
CA ASP A 594 22.84 -35.76 23.02
C ASP A 594 21.73 -34.90 23.66
N SER A 595 20.78 -34.39 22.87
CA SER A 595 19.57 -33.73 23.39
C SER A 595 18.53 -34.71 23.93
N PHE A 596 18.70 -36.01 23.71
CA PHE A 596 17.80 -37.07 24.17
C PHE A 596 18.43 -37.85 25.33
N ALA A 597 17.59 -38.47 26.17
CA ALA A 597 18.08 -39.32 27.26
C ALA A 597 18.84 -40.56 26.73
N GLU A 598 19.73 -41.10 27.55
CA GLU A 598 20.48 -42.32 27.23
C GLU A 598 19.51 -43.46 26.87
N GLY A 599 19.73 -44.09 25.71
CA GLY A 599 18.85 -45.12 25.14
C GLY A 599 17.83 -44.59 24.12
N PHE A 600 17.63 -43.27 24.03
CA PHE A 600 16.68 -42.63 23.09
C PHE A 600 17.36 -41.82 21.99
N HIS A 601 18.68 -41.93 21.84
CA HIS A 601 19.46 -41.21 20.82
C HIS A 601 18.99 -41.47 19.38
N TYR A 602 18.35 -42.62 19.11
CA TYR A 602 17.77 -42.94 17.80
C TYR A 602 16.64 -41.99 17.39
N LEU A 603 15.99 -41.30 18.34
CA LEU A 603 14.94 -40.32 18.08
C LEU A 603 15.49 -39.14 17.28
N ALA A 604 16.76 -38.77 17.48
CA ALA A 604 17.40 -37.74 16.68
C ALA A 604 17.38 -38.11 15.19
N ASP A 605 17.70 -39.36 14.84
CA ASP A 605 17.71 -39.80 13.44
C ASP A 605 16.29 -39.81 12.84
N ILE A 606 15.27 -40.16 13.63
CA ILE A 606 13.87 -40.16 13.19
C ILE A 606 13.38 -38.72 12.98
N TYR A 607 13.45 -37.86 14.01
CA TYR A 607 12.93 -36.50 13.94
C TYR A 607 13.66 -35.64 12.92
N ASN A 608 14.99 -35.73 12.86
CA ASN A 608 15.77 -34.95 11.89
C ASN A 608 15.60 -35.45 10.46
N GLY A 609 15.17 -36.70 10.28
CA GLY A 609 14.96 -37.30 8.96
C GLY A 609 13.66 -36.87 8.27
N GLU A 610 12.74 -36.19 8.97
CA GLU A 610 11.44 -35.79 8.41
C GLU A 610 11.49 -34.56 7.49
N GLY A 611 12.57 -33.80 7.51
CA GLY A 611 12.68 -32.58 6.72
C GLY A 611 13.87 -31.70 7.04
N LYS A 612 13.77 -30.43 6.65
CA LYS A 612 14.75 -29.38 6.93
C LYS A 612 14.04 -28.13 7.41
N GLU A 613 14.66 -27.43 8.33
CA GLU A 613 14.16 -26.17 8.91
C GLU A 613 13.75 -25.16 7.83
N TYR A 614 12.50 -24.69 7.92
CA TYR A 614 12.00 -23.62 7.07
C TYR A 614 12.81 -22.35 7.26
N GLN A 615 12.97 -21.61 6.17
CA GLN A 615 13.79 -20.41 6.16
C GLN A 615 13.33 -19.40 7.20
N LEU A 616 12.02 -19.16 7.29
CA LEU A 616 11.45 -18.19 8.23
C LEU A 616 11.82 -18.53 9.68
N PHE A 617 11.62 -19.79 10.10
CA PHE A 617 11.84 -20.15 11.50
C PHE A 617 13.32 -20.19 11.89
N ARG A 618 14.20 -20.54 10.94
CA ARG A 618 15.65 -20.37 11.12
C ARG A 618 16.04 -18.93 11.38
N GLU A 619 15.44 -18.00 10.64
CA GLU A 619 15.70 -16.56 10.74
C GLU A 619 15.14 -15.98 12.04
N LEU A 620 13.97 -16.47 12.46
CA LEU A 620 13.38 -16.19 13.77
C LEU A 620 14.07 -16.90 14.94
N LYS A 621 15.04 -17.77 14.66
CA LYS A 621 15.82 -18.53 15.66
C LYS A 621 14.94 -19.34 16.60
N VAL A 622 13.94 -20.03 16.04
CA VAL A 622 13.10 -20.96 16.79
C VAL A 622 13.98 -22.02 17.44
N SER A 623 13.80 -22.21 18.75
CA SER A 623 14.57 -23.13 19.55
C SER A 623 13.76 -24.39 19.85
N PRO A 624 14.35 -25.59 19.68
CA PRO A 624 13.73 -26.84 20.13
C PRO A 624 13.74 -27.03 21.66
N TYR A 625 14.46 -26.18 22.40
CA TYR A 625 14.71 -26.36 23.83
C TYR A 625 13.94 -25.40 24.73
N THR A 626 13.20 -24.47 24.14
CA THR A 626 12.50 -23.40 24.85
C THR A 626 11.16 -23.12 24.19
N THR A 627 10.29 -22.41 24.90
CA THR A 627 9.06 -21.83 24.33
C THR A 627 9.38 -20.76 23.29
N ASN A 628 8.60 -20.68 22.22
CA ASN A 628 8.81 -19.75 21.11
C ASN A 628 7.55 -18.91 20.86
N GLU A 629 7.57 -17.63 21.24
CA GLU A 629 6.42 -16.72 21.02
C GLU A 629 5.99 -16.65 19.55
N THR A 630 6.94 -16.78 18.63
CA THR A 630 6.69 -16.77 17.18
C THR A 630 5.90 -17.97 16.66
N LEU A 631 5.78 -19.04 17.45
CA LEU A 631 5.01 -20.25 17.14
C LEU A 631 3.71 -20.37 17.94
N VAL A 632 3.40 -19.39 18.81
CA VAL A 632 2.09 -19.27 19.40
C VAL A 632 1.09 -18.97 18.29
N ARG A 633 0.04 -19.78 18.20
CA ARG A 633 -0.98 -19.71 17.15
C ARG A 633 -2.37 -19.75 17.77
N GLN A 634 -3.32 -19.12 17.09
CA GLN A 634 -4.64 -18.91 17.65
C GLN A 634 -5.73 -19.72 16.93
N TRP A 635 -6.72 -20.13 17.70
CA TRP A 635 -8.00 -20.63 17.23
C TRP A 635 -9.11 -19.76 17.84
N LYS A 636 -9.88 -19.08 16.97
CA LYS A 636 -10.97 -18.17 17.38
C LYS A 636 -10.56 -17.16 18.47
N GLY A 637 -9.37 -16.57 18.32
CA GLY A 637 -8.82 -15.54 19.22
C GLY A 637 -8.26 -16.07 20.55
N LYS A 638 -8.02 -17.37 20.67
CA LYS A 638 -7.38 -17.97 21.85
C LYS A 638 -6.15 -18.77 21.43
N ASP A 639 -5.08 -18.66 22.21
CA ASP A 639 -3.88 -19.46 22.02
C ASP A 639 -4.22 -20.95 22.17
N ALA A 640 -3.80 -21.74 21.21
CA ALA A 640 -4.15 -23.15 21.11
C ALA A 640 -2.92 -23.99 20.76
N CYS A 641 -2.94 -25.26 21.17
CA CYS A 641 -1.99 -26.22 20.62
C CYS A 641 -2.29 -26.47 19.15
N TRP A 642 -1.31 -26.87 18.34
CA TRP A 642 -1.54 -27.19 16.93
C TRP A 642 -0.66 -28.34 16.43
N TRP A 643 -1.24 -29.21 15.61
CA TRP A 643 -0.64 -30.49 15.26
C TRP A 643 0.60 -30.37 14.38
N GLU A 644 1.57 -31.26 14.63
CA GLU A 644 2.65 -31.59 13.70
C GLU A 644 2.36 -32.94 13.04
N ARG A 645 3.02 -33.25 11.93
CA ARG A 645 3.00 -34.63 11.39
C ARG A 645 3.97 -35.57 12.12
N THR A 646 4.86 -35.02 12.93
CA THR A 646 5.88 -35.76 13.68
C THR A 646 5.21 -36.66 14.72
N VAL A 647 5.41 -37.97 14.58
CA VAL A 647 4.98 -38.99 15.54
C VAL A 647 6.01 -39.08 16.67
N SER A 648 5.58 -39.22 17.94
CA SER A 648 6.45 -39.59 19.06
C SER A 648 6.57 -41.12 19.13
N PRO A 649 7.66 -41.72 18.58
CA PRO A 649 7.74 -43.17 18.38
C PRO A 649 7.88 -43.93 19.70
N ASP A 650 8.66 -43.37 20.62
CA ASP A 650 8.91 -43.89 21.96
C ASP A 650 7.66 -43.92 22.82
N THR A 651 6.91 -42.80 22.85
CA THR A 651 5.66 -42.73 23.61
C THR A 651 4.59 -43.62 22.97
N SER A 652 4.58 -43.71 21.64
CA SER A 652 3.65 -44.61 20.94
C SER A 652 3.93 -46.09 21.28
N GLU A 653 5.20 -46.47 21.41
CA GLU A 653 5.60 -47.81 21.84
C GLU A 653 5.20 -48.07 23.30
N SER A 654 5.46 -47.12 24.22
CA SER A 654 5.17 -47.31 25.64
C SER A 654 3.68 -47.33 25.97
N GLU A 655 2.89 -46.50 25.31
CA GLU A 655 1.45 -46.35 25.57
C GLU A 655 0.59 -47.29 24.71
N GLY A 656 1.16 -47.89 23.65
CA GLY A 656 0.46 -48.83 22.77
C GLY A 656 -0.62 -48.20 21.88
N THR A 657 -0.56 -46.88 21.66
CA THR A 657 -1.42 -46.10 20.76
C THR A 657 -0.60 -45.01 20.09
N LEU A 658 -1.06 -44.44 18.96
CA LEU A 658 -0.33 -43.39 18.27
C LEU A 658 -0.28 -42.10 19.09
N TYR A 659 0.93 -41.67 19.45
CA TYR A 659 1.20 -40.35 19.99
C TYR A 659 1.82 -39.45 18.93
N MET A 660 1.30 -38.25 18.82
CA MET A 660 1.77 -37.24 17.87
C MET A 660 2.27 -36.00 18.60
N ASN A 661 3.33 -35.42 18.07
CA ASN A 661 3.80 -34.11 18.49
C ASN A 661 2.83 -33.03 18.01
N ARG A 662 2.87 -31.93 18.74
CA ARG A 662 2.13 -30.72 18.45
C ARG A 662 2.89 -29.59 19.12
N VAL A 663 2.75 -28.40 18.57
CA VAL A 663 3.27 -27.21 19.22
C VAL A 663 2.32 -26.82 20.36
N GLY A 664 2.89 -26.51 21.52
CA GLY A 664 2.20 -26.04 22.70
C GLY A 664 1.51 -24.70 22.48
N HIS A 665 0.54 -24.37 23.33
CA HIS A 665 -0.09 -23.04 23.32
C HIS A 665 0.90 -21.92 23.71
N ASP A 666 2.05 -22.29 24.26
CA ASP A 666 3.21 -21.45 24.60
C ASP A 666 4.32 -21.48 23.53
N GLY A 667 4.11 -22.20 22.42
CA GLY A 667 5.05 -22.28 21.31
C GLY A 667 6.23 -23.25 21.52
N ASP A 668 6.18 -24.13 22.53
CA ASP A 668 7.12 -25.26 22.63
C ASP A 668 6.80 -26.30 21.54
N VAL A 669 7.81 -26.66 20.75
CA VAL A 669 7.70 -27.54 19.57
C VAL A 669 7.91 -29.02 19.86
N PHE A 670 8.22 -29.39 21.10
CA PHE A 670 8.70 -30.74 21.39
C PHE A 670 8.00 -31.40 22.57
N THR A 671 7.71 -30.66 23.65
CA THR A 671 7.29 -31.28 24.93
C THR A 671 5.80 -31.62 25.02
N TYR A 672 5.04 -31.45 23.93
CA TYR A 672 3.57 -31.46 23.94
C TYR A 672 2.92 -32.69 23.29
N ALA A 673 3.67 -33.78 23.08
CA ALA A 673 3.18 -35.05 22.53
C ALA A 673 1.89 -35.53 23.23
N THR A 674 0.93 -36.03 22.45
CA THR A 674 -0.39 -36.42 22.97
C THR A 674 -1.03 -37.51 22.11
N PRO A 675 -1.98 -38.31 22.65
CA PRO A 675 -2.68 -39.32 21.85
C PRO A 675 -3.41 -38.69 20.65
N ALA A 676 -3.27 -39.30 19.48
CA ALA A 676 -3.87 -38.83 18.24
C ALA A 676 -5.41 -38.75 18.32
N GLU A 677 -6.03 -39.70 19.04
CA GLU A 677 -7.47 -39.86 19.15
C GLU A 677 -8.11 -38.99 20.24
N LYS A 678 -7.34 -38.57 21.25
CA LYS A 678 -7.87 -37.86 22.42
C LYS A 678 -6.81 -36.95 23.07
N PRO A 679 -6.51 -35.80 22.46
CA PRO A 679 -5.59 -34.84 23.04
C PRO A 679 -6.14 -34.27 24.35
N ASN A 680 -5.24 -34.02 25.31
CA ASN A 680 -5.62 -33.47 26.63
C ASN A 680 -5.96 -31.95 26.61
N LYS A 681 -5.67 -31.27 25.51
CA LYS A 681 -5.98 -29.86 25.24
C LYS A 681 -6.49 -29.75 23.82
N LEU A 682 -7.29 -28.72 23.56
CA LEU A 682 -7.74 -28.39 22.21
C LEU A 682 -6.55 -28.23 21.27
N THR A 683 -6.57 -28.94 20.15
CA THR A 683 -5.52 -28.90 19.14
C THR A 683 -6.12 -28.50 17.79
N CYS A 684 -5.58 -27.44 17.20
CA CYS A 684 -5.98 -26.96 15.89
C CYS A 684 -5.08 -27.47 14.77
N VAL A 685 -5.59 -27.37 13.55
CA VAL A 685 -4.93 -27.83 12.32
C VAL A 685 -4.38 -26.63 11.60
N ILE A 686 -3.05 -26.61 11.41
CA ILE A 686 -2.34 -25.53 10.72
C ILE A 686 -1.49 -26.15 9.61
N PRO A 687 -2.04 -26.26 8.39
CA PRO A 687 -1.31 -26.87 7.30
C PRO A 687 -0.36 -25.90 6.59
N GLY A 688 0.66 -26.46 5.97
CA GLY A 688 1.44 -25.88 4.90
C GLY A 688 0.92 -26.28 3.52
N PHE A 689 1.27 -25.47 2.53
CA PHE A 689 1.00 -25.71 1.12
C PHE A 689 2.06 -25.04 0.23
N CYS A 690 2.15 -25.48 -1.02
CA CYS A 690 3.05 -24.92 -2.03
C CYS A 690 2.26 -24.50 -3.27
N ILE A 691 2.75 -23.47 -3.94
CA ILE A 691 2.29 -23.04 -5.28
C ILE A 691 3.46 -22.98 -6.24
#